data_AF-A0A935VUR2-F1
#
_entry.id   AF-A0A935VUR2-F1
#
_cell.length_a   1.000
_cell.length_b   1.000
_cell.length_c   1.000
_cell.angle_alpha   90.00
_cell.angle_beta   90.00
_cell.angle_gamma   90.00
#
_symmetry.space_group_name_H-M   'P 1'
#
loop_
_entity.id
_entity.type
_entity.pdbx_description
1 polymer ?
#
loop_
_entity_poly.entity_id
_entity_poly.type
_entity_poly.pdbx_seq_one_letter_code
_entity_poly.pdbx_strand_id
1 'polypeptide(L)'
;MKTIGIKKGMIQQIASLAIVVSILFTNAFAVGAVRNDTINVVASTTAMAKYTTDLTQLGREGRLRENLSYENETIQLLKVLAEGGLRQPVVVNEDAEIQNLIVEQAALRVAKGTAPEGLAGKSIVKVDTANLFSNTRSMAEAAQIVDSIVAEAIASKGRVILFVDEMSNFVGAKSATEEFFNAIRDGKIAIIGSSSAVAYEENVTANSEVAGFFEGILVAGRTGAAVAQNDSSISTEYRGDNVSPDLREMMEQDPSGNKRVDVILQAKNADSAALRSLLAGGQARITDRIGDSETLVVNLPLSALSSLSTSGLMNYVSPDRPTTITGHVEETTGVSLMRSQPALNGRASYNLDGDGIGVAVVDSGIMASHNGFKDRIVANVNFTNSNLTDTVDGFGHGTHVAGLAVGDSSKNSGAYKGIAKKADIISVKVLSNTGTGSTSALLNGLQWILNNRTTYNIKVVNLSLGTTAIDSYTNDPVCLKVKALAQAGIVVIAAAGNLGKNALGQKMYGQIHSPGNSPYAITVGASNSFGTTTRADDTMASYSSRGPTRSFYRTSNGTTVYDNLIKPDIVSAGNRLVSYKSASNKMSTDNPMLNLDSTNGNDSMMYMSGTSMSAPLVAGAAALLLQVNPNLTPNMVRMIMQYTATPIAGANTFEQGAGQLNMEGAVRLARSLKTGVDFQMLAKGTSTVPTGWAMPTTTTTIGGNTSSWAQHVIGKYTSISGANLVSQFQTVYKRENLIGTGVNFASGNFTLNTGSYFTTGLAVNRNVTTSNGQPFGAGTTYLSYGVLVGDGVLVGDGVLVGDGVLVADGVLVGDGVLVGDGVLVGDGVLVGDGVLVGDSVLLGDDTPAMQ
;
A
#
# COMPACT_ATOMS: atom_id res chain seq x y z
N MET A 1 -1.54 -31.67 66.46
CA MET A 1 -0.14 -31.29 66.79
C MET A 1 0.07 -29.86 66.30
N LYS A 2 -0.09 -28.89 67.20
CA LYS A 2 0.99 -28.12 67.87
C LYS A 2 1.78 -27.19 66.91
N THR A 3 1.26 -25.96 66.82
CA THR A 3 1.89 -24.65 67.12
C THR A 3 3.38 -24.41 66.85
N ILE A 4 3.67 -23.16 66.42
CA ILE A 4 4.85 -22.26 66.65
C ILE A 4 5.20 -21.61 65.29
N GLY A 5 5.21 -20.29 65.04
CA GLY A 5 5.31 -19.09 65.89
C GLY A 5 6.72 -18.48 65.81
N ILE A 6 6.82 -17.14 65.72
CA ILE A 6 8.00 -16.23 65.84
C ILE A 6 8.41 -15.59 64.48
N LYS A 7 8.14 -14.31 64.15
CA LYS A 7 8.47 -12.96 64.70
C LYS A 7 9.85 -12.37 64.31
N LYS A 8 9.76 -11.24 63.57
CA LYS A 8 10.41 -9.91 63.73
C LYS A 8 11.94 -9.73 63.71
N GLY A 9 12.36 -8.72 62.94
CA GLY A 9 13.56 -7.86 63.11
C GLY A 9 13.84 -7.11 61.80
N MET A 10 13.34 -5.90 61.51
CA MET A 10 13.66 -4.57 62.06
C MET A 10 15.15 -4.19 61.96
N ILE A 11 15.43 -3.15 61.16
CA ILE A 11 16.19 -1.94 61.51
C ILE A 11 17.71 -1.85 61.19
N GLN A 12 17.97 -0.85 60.32
CA GLN A 12 18.97 0.24 60.42
C GLN A 12 20.46 -0.06 60.20
N GLN A 13 21.04 0.70 59.25
CA GLN A 13 22.04 1.76 59.48
C GLN A 13 23.48 1.22 59.30
N ILE A 14 24.49 1.92 58.80
CA ILE A 14 24.85 3.34 58.72
C ILE A 14 25.98 3.38 57.66
N ALA A 15 25.88 4.28 56.66
CA ALA A 15 26.77 5.44 56.47
C ALA A 15 28.16 5.07 55.86
N SER A 16 28.88 5.89 55.11
CA SER A 16 28.96 7.34 54.92
C SER A 16 29.70 7.54 53.57
N LEU A 17 29.22 8.35 52.63
CA LEU A 17 29.48 9.79 52.51
C LEU A 17 30.79 10.14 51.75
N ALA A 18 30.62 11.02 50.75
CA ALA A 18 31.56 11.98 50.15
C ALA A 18 32.01 11.70 48.70
N ILE A 19 32.01 12.63 47.73
CA ILE A 19 31.39 13.95 47.44
C ILE A 19 32.05 14.40 46.10
N VAL A 20 31.32 15.15 45.24
CA VAL A 20 31.77 16.01 44.10
C VAL A 20 32.19 15.30 42.79
N VAL A 21 31.34 15.30 41.73
CA VAL A 21 31.20 16.30 40.62
C VAL A 21 32.46 16.29 39.72
N SER A 22 32.48 16.00 38.42
CA SER A 22 31.51 16.20 37.34
C SER A 22 31.97 15.54 36.01
N ILE A 23 30.99 15.20 35.17
CA ILE A 23 31.00 15.08 33.69
C ILE A 23 31.74 13.87 33.06
N LEU A 24 30.96 12.96 32.46
CA LEU A 24 30.99 12.57 31.04
C LEU A 24 30.04 11.37 30.80
N PHE A 25 28.84 11.62 30.27
CA PHE A 25 28.12 10.59 29.49
C PHE A 25 28.56 10.76 28.03
N THR A 26 29.59 10.01 27.66
CA THR A 26 30.13 9.73 26.33
C THR A 26 29.27 8.63 25.67
N ASN A 27 28.69 8.79 24.47
CA ASN A 27 29.36 8.79 23.14
C ASN A 27 30.50 7.78 23.05
N ALA A 28 30.42 6.77 22.20
CA ALA A 28 31.62 6.05 21.75
C ALA A 28 31.31 5.44 20.37
N PHE A 29 31.85 5.91 19.25
CA PHE A 29 33.28 5.81 18.88
C PHE A 29 33.94 4.55 19.44
N ALA A 30 34.10 3.53 18.59
CA ALA A 30 34.84 2.29 18.80
C ALA A 30 36.36 2.56 19.04
N VAL A 31 37.18 1.73 19.69
CA VAL A 31 37.40 0.27 19.60
C VAL A 31 38.12 -0.20 20.86
N GLY A 32 37.85 -1.43 21.34
CA GLY A 32 38.75 -2.14 22.25
C GLY A 32 38.10 -3.29 23.02
N ALA A 33 38.25 -4.51 22.52
CA ALA A 33 37.81 -5.74 23.16
C ALA A 33 38.37 -5.93 24.59
N VAL A 34 37.53 -6.40 25.54
CA VAL A 34 37.76 -7.54 26.47
C VAL A 34 36.46 -7.82 27.26
N ARG A 35 35.85 -9.00 26.98
CA ARG A 35 35.07 -9.95 27.80
C ARG A 35 34.01 -9.52 28.85
N ASN A 36 32.81 -10.12 28.65
CA ASN A 36 31.87 -10.76 29.60
C ASN A 36 31.15 -9.90 30.66
N ASP A 37 29.87 -9.58 30.47
CA ASP A 37 28.72 -10.36 30.98
C ASP A 37 27.38 -9.61 30.74
N THR A 38 26.35 -10.41 30.48
CA THR A 38 24.96 -10.13 30.05
C THR A 38 24.12 -9.24 30.99
N ILE A 39 23.43 -8.23 30.44
CA ILE A 39 22.14 -7.71 30.95
C ILE A 39 21.21 -7.37 29.77
N ASN A 40 20.07 -8.06 29.68
CA ASN A 40 18.95 -7.80 28.77
C ASN A 40 18.21 -6.51 29.15
N VAL A 41 17.90 -5.65 28.17
CA VAL A 41 16.94 -4.53 28.33
C VAL A 41 15.81 -4.70 27.32
N VAL A 42 14.64 -5.13 27.83
CA VAL A 42 13.34 -5.05 27.16
C VAL A 42 12.81 -3.62 27.35
N ALA A 43 12.50 -2.90 26.27
CA ALA A 43 11.89 -1.57 26.35
C ALA A 43 10.36 -1.69 26.48
N SER A 44 9.85 -1.55 27.71
CA SER A 44 8.43 -1.32 28.00
C SER A 44 8.02 0.08 27.49
N THR A 45 6.96 0.19 26.68
CA THR A 45 6.33 1.47 26.32
C THR A 45 4.97 1.59 26.99
N THR A 46 4.73 2.70 27.68
CA THR A 46 3.54 2.93 28.52
C THR A 46 2.32 3.40 27.70
N ALA A 47 1.12 3.43 28.28
CA ALA A 47 -0.10 3.85 27.55
C ALA A 47 -0.02 5.31 27.07
N MET A 48 0.64 6.20 27.83
CA MET A 48 0.91 7.57 27.38
C MET A 48 1.80 7.59 26.12
N ALA A 49 2.81 6.73 26.02
CA ALA A 49 3.69 6.71 24.84
C ALA A 49 2.96 6.30 23.54
N LYS A 50 1.81 5.61 23.65
CA LYS A 50 1.07 5.06 22.50
C LYS A 50 -0.12 5.91 22.06
N TYR A 51 -0.81 6.56 23.00
CA TYR A 51 -2.10 7.24 22.74
C TYR A 51 -2.09 8.73 23.08
N THR A 52 -0.90 9.29 23.32
CA THR A 52 -0.75 10.71 23.59
C THR A 52 0.43 11.32 22.83
N THR A 53 0.35 12.62 22.60
CA THR A 53 1.39 13.43 21.96
C THR A 53 1.88 14.50 22.94
N ASP A 54 3.17 14.47 23.34
CA ASP A 54 3.75 15.52 24.19
C ASP A 54 4.02 16.80 23.37
N LEU A 55 3.07 17.74 23.41
CA LEU A 55 3.15 19.02 22.71
C LEU A 55 4.29 19.88 23.25
N THR A 56 4.62 19.80 24.53
CA THR A 56 5.74 20.55 25.11
C THR A 56 7.08 20.02 24.59
N GLN A 57 7.22 18.70 24.45
CA GLN A 57 8.38 18.09 23.82
C GLN A 57 8.49 18.49 22.34
N LEU A 58 7.39 18.47 21.58
CA LEU A 58 7.37 18.98 20.21
C LEU A 58 7.81 20.45 20.12
N GLY A 59 7.41 21.28 21.09
CA GLY A 59 7.88 22.66 21.22
C GLY A 59 9.40 22.77 21.45
N ARG A 60 9.97 21.91 22.31
CA ARG A 60 11.42 21.86 22.57
C ARG A 60 12.22 21.39 21.35
N GLU A 61 11.64 20.48 20.58
CA GLU A 61 12.21 19.94 19.33
C GLU A 61 12.07 20.91 18.14
N GLY A 62 11.44 22.08 18.33
CA GLY A 62 11.20 23.05 17.26
C GLY A 62 10.12 22.63 16.25
N ARG A 63 9.28 21.66 16.62
CA ARG A 63 8.20 21.09 15.79
C ARG A 63 6.87 21.81 15.95
N LEU A 64 6.77 22.78 16.86
CA LEU A 64 5.64 23.71 17.00
C LEU A 64 6.05 25.13 16.59
N ARG A 65 5.12 25.90 16.00
CA ARG A 65 5.34 27.29 15.58
C ARG A 65 4.64 28.27 16.52
N GLU A 66 5.22 29.47 16.60
CA GLU A 66 4.66 30.55 17.41
C GLU A 66 3.47 31.21 16.70
N ASN A 67 2.32 31.29 17.37
CA ASN A 67 1.13 31.96 16.88
C ASN A 67 0.68 33.05 17.86
N LEU A 68 0.74 34.32 17.42
CA LEU A 68 0.38 35.48 18.24
C LEU A 68 -1.08 35.91 18.08
N SER A 69 -1.85 35.23 17.23
CA SER A 69 -3.23 35.63 16.89
C SER A 69 -4.23 35.44 18.05
N TYR A 70 -3.90 34.57 19.01
CA TYR A 70 -4.75 34.22 20.17
C TYR A 70 -4.01 34.40 21.50
N GLU A 71 -3.14 35.41 21.54
CA GLU A 71 -2.25 35.69 22.66
C GLU A 71 -2.99 35.88 23.99
N ASN A 72 -4.13 36.57 23.96
CA ASN A 72 -4.92 36.84 25.15
C ASN A 72 -5.52 35.55 25.73
N GLU A 73 -6.05 34.69 24.85
CA GLU A 73 -6.64 33.41 25.20
C GLU A 73 -5.58 32.45 25.72
N THR A 74 -4.38 32.41 25.11
CA THR A 74 -3.24 31.64 25.61
C THR A 74 -2.78 32.13 26.99
N ILE A 75 -2.72 33.45 27.23
CA ILE A 75 -2.37 34.00 28.55
C ILE A 75 -3.41 33.61 29.60
N GLN A 76 -4.71 33.73 29.27
CA GLN A 76 -5.79 33.32 30.17
C GLN A 76 -5.71 31.82 30.50
N LEU A 77 -5.46 30.97 29.51
CA LEU A 77 -5.26 29.54 29.69
C LEU A 77 -4.11 29.24 30.65
N LEU A 78 -2.95 29.82 30.41
CA LEU A 78 -1.78 29.63 31.27
C LEU A 78 -2.00 30.16 32.69
N LYS A 79 -2.78 31.24 32.84
CA LYS A 79 -3.13 31.82 34.14
C LYS A 79 -4.00 30.86 34.95
N VAL A 80 -5.07 30.32 34.37
CA VAL A 80 -5.95 29.34 35.05
C VAL A 80 -5.17 28.09 35.46
N LEU A 81 -4.27 27.58 34.60
CA LEU A 81 -3.41 26.44 34.95
C LEU A 81 -2.41 26.76 36.08
N ALA A 82 -1.87 27.99 36.11
CA ALA A 82 -0.86 28.40 37.09
C ALA A 82 -1.46 28.67 38.47
N GLU A 83 -2.73 29.07 38.56
CA GLU A 83 -3.44 29.29 39.84
C GLU A 83 -3.64 27.98 40.64
N GLY A 84 -3.55 26.82 39.98
CA GLY A 84 -3.35 25.52 40.66
C GLY A 84 -4.52 25.04 41.53
N GLY A 85 -5.76 25.35 41.15
CA GLY A 85 -6.98 24.96 41.88
C GLY A 85 -7.79 23.81 41.25
N LEU A 86 -9.00 23.59 41.76
CA LEU A 86 -9.96 22.61 41.21
C LEU A 86 -10.54 23.04 39.84
N ARG A 87 -10.36 24.31 39.44
CA ARG A 87 -10.85 24.84 38.16
C ARG A 87 -9.83 24.62 37.05
N GLN A 88 -10.26 23.90 36.02
CA GLN A 88 -9.45 23.53 34.85
C GLN A 88 -9.92 24.34 33.62
N PRO A 89 -9.00 24.87 32.79
CA PRO A 89 -9.39 25.68 31.63
C PRO A 89 -10.05 24.83 30.55
N VAL A 90 -11.08 25.40 29.91
CA VAL A 90 -11.71 24.83 28.71
C VAL A 90 -11.72 25.86 27.61
N VAL A 91 -11.06 25.59 26.49
CA VAL A 91 -11.07 26.50 25.33
C VAL A 91 -12.39 26.31 24.57
N VAL A 92 -13.19 27.36 24.49
CA VAL A 92 -14.53 27.32 23.89
C VAL A 92 -14.54 28.07 22.56
N ASN A 93 -14.66 27.32 21.47
CA ASN A 93 -14.77 27.83 20.09
C ASN A 93 -15.48 26.79 19.21
N GLU A 94 -16.12 27.20 18.11
CA GLU A 94 -16.70 26.27 17.13
C GLU A 94 -15.63 25.57 16.27
N ASP A 95 -14.43 26.15 16.14
CA ASP A 95 -13.32 25.63 15.35
C ASP A 95 -12.27 24.93 16.24
N ALA A 96 -12.19 23.60 16.11
CA ALA A 96 -11.22 22.77 16.81
C ALA A 96 -9.77 23.10 16.44
N GLU A 97 -9.50 23.65 15.25
CA GLU A 97 -8.15 24.08 14.89
C GLU A 97 -7.72 25.29 15.72
N ILE A 98 -8.63 26.26 15.93
CA ILE A 98 -8.36 27.42 16.78
C ILE A 98 -8.07 26.98 18.22
N GLN A 99 -8.82 26.00 18.73
CA GLN A 99 -8.59 25.46 20.07
C GLN A 99 -7.20 24.81 20.18
N ASN A 100 -6.82 23.97 19.21
CA ASN A 100 -5.50 23.34 19.17
C ASN A 100 -4.37 24.39 19.10
N LEU A 101 -4.52 25.43 18.27
CA LEU A 101 -3.52 26.50 18.14
C LEU A 101 -3.25 27.23 19.46
N ILE A 102 -4.29 27.50 20.25
CA ILE A 102 -4.16 28.15 21.57
C ILE A 102 -3.37 27.26 22.54
N VAL A 103 -3.60 25.95 22.51
CA VAL A 103 -2.94 24.98 23.39
C VAL A 103 -1.51 24.67 22.94
N GLU A 104 -1.25 24.56 21.64
CA GLU A 104 0.09 24.41 21.09
C GLU A 104 0.97 25.63 21.43
N GLN A 105 0.41 26.84 21.32
CA GLN A 105 1.10 28.07 21.72
C GLN A 105 1.38 28.10 23.24
N ALA A 106 0.46 27.59 24.07
CA ALA A 106 0.70 27.42 25.50
C ALA A 106 1.83 26.42 25.77
N ALA A 107 1.84 25.27 25.09
CA ALA A 107 2.87 24.26 25.19
C ALA A 107 4.25 24.77 24.75
N LEU A 108 4.28 25.59 23.70
CA LEU A 108 5.50 26.25 23.22
C LEU A 108 6.06 27.24 24.26
N ARG A 109 5.21 27.96 25.00
CA ARG A 109 5.65 28.84 26.10
C ARG A 109 6.20 28.08 27.28
N VAL A 110 5.57 26.98 27.65
CA VAL A 110 6.09 26.06 28.67
C VAL A 110 7.43 25.48 28.22
N ALA A 111 7.57 25.12 26.94
CA ALA A 111 8.82 24.61 26.37
C ALA A 111 9.96 25.66 26.36
N LYS A 112 9.65 26.91 26.00
CA LYS A 112 10.60 28.04 25.97
C LYS A 112 10.90 28.63 27.35
N GLY A 113 10.21 28.19 28.41
CA GLY A 113 10.35 28.75 29.76
C GLY A 113 9.76 30.16 29.92
N THR A 114 8.83 30.56 29.04
CA THR A 114 8.16 31.87 29.07
C THR A 114 6.75 31.81 29.68
N ALA A 115 6.35 30.65 30.20
CA ALA A 115 5.11 30.46 30.96
C ALA A 115 5.28 30.88 32.45
N PRO A 116 4.18 31.13 33.20
CA PRO A 116 4.23 31.41 34.63
C PRO A 116 5.01 30.36 35.45
N GLU A 117 5.66 30.79 36.54
CA GLU A 117 6.55 29.94 37.35
C GLU A 117 5.91 28.64 37.84
N GLY A 118 4.60 28.65 38.13
CA GLY A 118 3.83 27.46 38.54
C GLY A 118 3.75 26.35 37.48
N LEU A 119 4.10 26.64 36.22
CA LEU A 119 4.12 25.68 35.11
C LEU A 119 5.53 25.25 34.70
N ALA A 120 6.56 25.76 35.39
CA ALA A 120 7.94 25.37 35.12
C ALA A 120 8.14 23.86 35.35
N GLY A 121 8.74 23.19 34.35
CA GLY A 121 9.02 21.76 34.41
C GLY A 121 7.82 20.84 34.18
N LYS A 122 6.65 21.37 33.80
CA LYS A 122 5.49 20.59 33.37
C LYS A 122 5.52 20.32 31.85
N SER A 123 4.81 19.28 31.41
CA SER A 123 4.54 18.98 30.00
C SER A 123 3.05 18.98 29.74
N ILE A 124 2.63 19.59 28.62
CA ILE A 124 1.28 19.49 28.08
C ILE A 124 1.25 18.33 27.09
N VAL A 125 0.43 17.33 27.40
CA VAL A 125 0.33 16.06 26.68
C VAL A 125 -1.08 15.92 26.13
N LYS A 126 -1.20 15.94 24.80
CA LYS A 126 -2.47 15.79 24.10
C LYS A 126 -2.90 14.33 24.08
N VAL A 127 -4.12 14.04 24.50
CA VAL A 127 -4.75 12.72 24.29
C VAL A 127 -5.25 12.66 22.86
N ASP A 128 -4.77 11.69 22.07
CA ASP A 128 -5.20 11.53 20.68
C ASP A 128 -6.54 10.81 20.63
N THR A 129 -7.62 11.51 20.94
CA THR A 129 -8.99 10.96 21.03
C THR A 129 -9.41 10.26 19.74
N ALA A 130 -9.03 10.80 18.58
CA ALA A 130 -9.25 10.17 17.28
C ALA A 130 -8.58 8.78 17.18
N ASN A 131 -7.35 8.61 17.69
CA ASN A 131 -6.65 7.33 17.70
C ASN A 131 -7.18 6.37 18.78
N LEU A 132 -7.64 6.93 19.90
CA LEU A 132 -8.21 6.18 21.02
C LEU A 132 -9.55 5.52 20.63
N PHE A 133 -10.44 6.25 19.96
CA PHE A 133 -11.77 5.73 19.59
C PHE A 133 -11.83 5.05 18.21
N SER A 134 -10.84 5.24 17.34
CA SER A 134 -10.78 4.54 16.04
C SER A 134 -10.11 3.15 16.10
N ASN A 135 -9.23 2.92 17.09
CA ASN A 135 -8.46 1.67 17.20
C ASN A 135 -8.94 0.70 18.27
N THR A 136 -9.94 1.08 19.08
CA THR A 136 -10.51 0.23 20.14
C THR A 136 -11.69 -0.59 19.60
N ARG A 137 -11.78 -1.86 20.03
CA ARG A 137 -12.82 -2.79 19.54
C ARG A 137 -14.14 -2.63 20.28
N SER A 138 -14.13 -1.94 21.43
CA SER A 138 -15.30 -1.68 22.26
C SER A 138 -15.11 -0.45 23.15
N MET A 139 -16.22 0.14 23.62
CA MET A 139 -16.18 1.27 24.57
C MET A 139 -15.55 0.92 25.93
N ALA A 140 -15.57 -0.35 26.34
CA ALA A 140 -14.94 -0.80 27.58
C ALA A 140 -13.40 -0.82 27.48
N GLU A 141 -12.86 -1.12 26.30
CA GLU A 141 -11.42 -1.07 26.03
C GLU A 141 -10.92 0.38 25.98
N ALA A 142 -11.69 1.29 25.39
CA ALA A 142 -11.40 2.72 25.43
C ALA A 142 -11.37 3.26 26.87
N ALA A 143 -12.31 2.85 27.71
CA ALA A 143 -12.35 3.22 29.14
C ALA A 143 -11.08 2.78 29.89
N GLN A 144 -10.62 1.53 29.68
CA GLN A 144 -9.42 1.00 30.32
C GLN A 144 -8.13 1.73 29.89
N ILE A 145 -8.06 2.16 28.62
CA ILE A 145 -6.92 2.95 28.14
C ILE A 145 -6.94 4.35 28.75
N VAL A 146 -8.13 4.97 28.87
CA VAL A 146 -8.29 6.26 29.56
C VAL A 146 -7.86 6.14 31.02
N ASP A 147 -8.29 5.11 31.74
CA ASP A 147 -7.88 4.85 33.14
C ASP A 147 -6.36 4.68 33.25
N SER A 148 -5.73 4.01 32.28
CA SER A 148 -4.27 3.85 32.24
C SER A 148 -3.54 5.18 32.02
N ILE A 149 -4.02 6.02 31.10
CA ILE A 149 -3.47 7.37 30.87
C ILE A 149 -3.63 8.24 32.12
N VAL A 150 -4.77 8.16 32.81
CA VAL A 150 -5.03 8.89 34.06
C VAL A 150 -4.12 8.41 35.18
N ALA A 151 -3.96 7.10 35.36
CA ALA A 151 -3.07 6.53 36.37
C ALA A 151 -1.61 6.96 36.15
N GLU A 152 -1.15 6.97 34.90
CA GLU A 152 0.19 7.44 34.53
C GLU A 152 0.34 8.96 34.77
N ALA A 153 -0.68 9.76 34.46
CA ALA A 153 -0.69 11.20 34.75
C ALA A 153 -0.64 11.47 36.27
N ILE A 154 -1.36 10.70 37.10
CA ILE A 154 -1.27 10.77 38.57
C ILE A 154 0.13 10.41 39.05
N ALA A 155 0.72 9.35 38.49
CA ALA A 155 2.08 8.90 38.82
C ALA A 155 3.15 9.95 38.47
N SER A 156 2.86 10.86 37.53
CA SER A 156 3.73 11.99 37.20
C SER A 156 3.85 13.04 38.31
N LYS A 157 3.02 12.95 39.37
CA LYS A 157 2.98 13.88 40.51
C LYS A 157 2.77 15.34 40.09
N GLY A 158 1.85 15.55 39.14
CA GLY A 158 1.48 16.88 38.65
C GLY A 158 2.47 17.49 37.65
N ARG A 159 3.37 16.69 37.06
CA ARG A 159 4.25 17.13 35.96
C ARG A 159 3.57 17.07 34.59
N VAL A 160 2.59 16.19 34.41
CA VAL A 160 1.82 16.08 33.17
C VAL A 160 0.50 16.85 33.30
N ILE A 161 0.20 17.66 32.28
CA ILE A 161 -1.09 18.31 32.06
C ILE A 161 -1.72 17.66 30.84
N LEU A 162 -2.90 17.05 30.99
CA LEU A 162 -3.55 16.35 29.88
C LEU A 162 -4.42 17.32 29.07
N PHE A 163 -4.23 17.39 27.76
CA PHE A 163 -5.10 18.12 26.85
C PHE A 163 -6.08 17.18 26.17
N VAL A 164 -7.38 17.48 26.29
CA VAL A 164 -8.49 16.71 25.71
C VAL A 164 -9.18 17.57 24.66
N ASP A 165 -9.04 17.18 23.40
CA ASP A 165 -9.48 17.96 22.22
C ASP A 165 -10.99 17.90 21.93
N GLU A 166 -11.73 17.02 22.61
CA GLU A 166 -13.20 17.00 22.64
C GLU A 166 -13.70 16.57 24.02
N MET A 167 -13.89 17.53 24.92
CA MET A 167 -14.25 17.24 26.31
C MET A 167 -15.65 16.62 26.45
N SER A 168 -16.56 16.90 25.52
CA SER A 168 -17.92 16.31 25.48
C SER A 168 -17.91 14.78 25.42
N ASN A 169 -16.89 14.17 24.78
CA ASN A 169 -16.73 12.71 24.72
C ASN A 169 -16.45 12.09 26.09
N PHE A 170 -15.95 12.88 27.04
CA PHE A 170 -15.63 12.45 28.41
C PHE A 170 -16.69 12.87 29.43
N VAL A 171 -17.47 13.91 29.15
CA VAL A 171 -18.46 14.47 30.09
C VAL A 171 -19.88 13.91 29.85
N GLY A 172 -20.20 13.40 28.65
CA GLY A 172 -21.56 12.93 28.29
C GLY A 172 -21.74 11.41 28.12
N ALA A 173 -20.67 10.63 27.98
CA ALA A 173 -20.76 9.19 27.76
C ALA A 173 -20.71 8.43 29.10
N LYS A 174 -21.72 7.59 29.39
CA LYS A 174 -21.78 6.70 30.58
C LYS A 174 -20.67 5.63 30.67
N SER A 175 -19.57 5.79 29.93
CA SER A 175 -18.53 4.78 29.74
C SER A 175 -17.10 5.30 29.87
N ALA A 176 -16.88 6.49 30.43
CA ALA A 176 -15.61 6.83 31.10
C ALA A 176 -15.86 7.94 32.14
N THR A 177 -15.40 7.99 33.39
CA THR A 177 -14.65 7.10 34.31
C THR A 177 -14.77 7.83 35.67
N GLU A 178 -15.35 7.22 36.73
CA GLU A 178 -15.40 7.86 38.06
C GLU A 178 -13.99 8.27 38.53
N GLU A 179 -12.97 7.52 38.13
CA GLU A 179 -11.57 7.76 38.45
C GLU A 179 -11.00 9.04 37.83
N PHE A 180 -11.40 9.41 36.60
CA PHE A 180 -10.98 10.67 35.96
C PHE A 180 -11.53 11.89 36.72
N PHE A 181 -12.83 11.90 37.02
CA PHE A 181 -13.44 12.99 37.78
C PHE A 181 -13.01 12.99 39.25
N ASN A 182 -12.80 11.82 39.87
CA ASN A 182 -12.21 11.73 41.21
C ASN A 182 -10.77 12.25 41.24
N ALA A 183 -9.96 12.00 40.20
CA ALA A 183 -8.60 12.52 40.12
C ALA A 183 -8.57 14.05 39.96
N ILE A 184 -9.52 14.63 39.22
CA ILE A 184 -9.70 16.09 39.13
C ILE A 184 -10.16 16.64 40.49
N ARG A 185 -11.19 16.03 41.11
CA ARG A 185 -11.75 16.44 42.41
C ARG A 185 -10.74 16.36 43.55
N ASP A 186 -9.87 15.37 43.52
CA ASP A 186 -8.81 15.18 44.52
C ASP A 186 -7.57 16.04 44.20
N GLY A 187 -7.56 16.81 43.10
CA GLY A 187 -6.44 17.65 42.67
C GLY A 187 -5.19 16.88 42.24
N LYS A 188 -5.34 15.63 41.82
CA LYS A 188 -4.23 14.72 41.46
C LYS A 188 -3.75 14.89 40.01
N ILE A 189 -4.60 15.43 39.14
CA ILE A 189 -4.27 15.73 37.73
C ILE A 189 -4.69 17.15 37.37
N ALA A 190 -4.01 17.73 36.38
CA ALA A 190 -4.39 18.98 35.74
C ALA A 190 -4.74 18.70 34.27
N ILE A 191 -5.79 19.35 33.77
CA ILE A 191 -6.29 19.12 32.41
C ILE A 191 -6.57 20.44 31.68
N ILE A 192 -6.53 20.37 30.36
CA ILE A 192 -7.02 21.41 29.45
C ILE A 192 -8.14 20.76 28.65
N GLY A 193 -9.35 21.28 28.77
CA GLY A 193 -10.47 20.86 27.93
C GLY A 193 -10.60 21.72 26.68
N SER A 194 -11.32 21.21 25.70
CA SER A 194 -11.83 22.03 24.60
C SER A 194 -13.22 21.55 24.18
N SER A 195 -14.05 22.48 23.73
CA SER A 195 -15.47 22.22 23.46
C SER A 195 -16.06 23.30 22.54
N SER A 196 -17.07 22.95 21.75
CA SER A 196 -17.94 23.95 21.11
C SER A 196 -18.75 24.72 22.16
N ALA A 197 -19.26 25.90 21.81
CA ALA A 197 -20.04 26.71 22.74
C ALA A 197 -21.31 25.96 23.19
N VAL A 198 -22.00 25.33 22.24
CA VAL A 198 -23.20 24.52 22.51
C VAL A 198 -22.89 23.34 23.42
N ALA A 199 -21.84 22.56 23.11
CA ALA A 199 -21.50 21.39 23.92
C ALA A 199 -20.99 21.77 25.32
N TYR A 200 -20.35 22.92 25.46
CA TYR A 200 -19.91 23.44 26.75
C TYR A 200 -21.11 23.84 27.62
N GLU A 201 -22.10 24.50 27.01
CA GLU A 201 -23.32 24.89 27.72
C GLU A 201 -24.14 23.66 28.16
N GLU A 202 -24.34 22.69 27.27
CA GLU A 202 -25.16 21.51 27.53
C GLU A 202 -24.51 20.52 28.52
N ASN A 203 -23.19 20.32 28.44
CA ASN A 203 -22.52 19.26 29.20
C ASN A 203 -21.74 19.75 30.41
N VAL A 204 -21.32 21.02 30.44
CA VAL A 204 -20.45 21.56 31.49
C VAL A 204 -21.19 22.54 32.39
N THR A 205 -21.84 23.55 31.84
CA THR A 205 -22.52 24.58 32.66
C THR A 205 -23.87 24.11 33.18
N ALA A 206 -24.62 23.32 32.41
CA ALA A 206 -25.92 22.78 32.83
C ALA A 206 -25.81 21.67 33.90
N ASN A 207 -24.64 21.06 34.06
CA ASN A 207 -24.40 20.03 35.07
C ASN A 207 -23.77 20.65 36.34
N SER A 208 -24.57 20.80 37.41
CA SER A 208 -24.14 21.42 38.67
C SER A 208 -22.98 20.71 39.38
N GLU A 209 -22.76 19.42 39.10
CA GLU A 209 -21.63 18.66 39.67
C GLU A 209 -20.33 18.92 38.90
N VAL A 210 -20.41 19.26 37.60
CA VAL A 210 -19.25 19.41 36.70
C VAL A 210 -18.86 20.89 36.54
N ALA A 211 -19.82 21.81 36.57
CA ALA A 211 -19.62 23.25 36.41
C ALA A 211 -18.61 23.85 37.41
N GLY A 212 -18.47 23.25 38.60
CA GLY A 212 -17.52 23.70 39.62
C GLY A 212 -16.04 23.42 39.29
N PHE A 213 -15.76 22.52 38.35
CA PHE A 213 -14.41 22.06 38.01
C PHE A 213 -13.82 22.73 36.76
N PHE A 214 -14.59 23.50 36.01
CA PHE A 214 -14.16 24.02 34.71
C PHE A 214 -14.35 25.53 34.58
N GLU A 215 -13.40 26.19 33.93
CA GLU A 215 -13.46 27.61 33.59
C GLU A 215 -13.35 27.80 32.07
N GLY A 216 -14.40 28.36 31.47
CA GLY A 216 -14.50 28.54 30.03
C GLY A 216 -13.71 29.75 29.55
N ILE A 217 -12.80 29.53 28.60
CA ILE A 217 -12.05 30.55 27.89
C ILE A 217 -12.74 30.76 26.54
N LEU A 218 -13.62 31.76 26.50
CA LEU A 218 -14.39 32.09 25.31
C LEU A 218 -13.49 32.79 24.29
N VAL A 219 -13.30 32.15 23.15
CA VAL A 219 -12.60 32.77 22.02
C VAL A 219 -13.63 33.63 21.27
N ALA A 220 -13.50 34.96 21.33
CA ALA A 220 -14.49 35.87 20.76
C ALA A 220 -14.64 35.63 19.24
N GLY A 221 -15.86 35.31 18.81
CA GLY A 221 -16.17 35.13 17.40
C GLY A 221 -15.99 36.42 16.62
N ARG A 222 -15.01 36.47 15.71
CA ARG A 222 -15.00 37.46 14.62
C ARG A 222 -16.07 37.06 13.59
N THR A 223 -17.33 37.30 13.93
CA THR A 223 -18.43 37.29 12.96
C THR A 223 -18.30 38.49 12.03
N GLY A 224 -18.38 38.25 10.72
CA GLY A 224 -17.99 39.20 9.68
C GLY A 224 -18.67 40.57 9.72
N ALA A 225 -17.86 41.61 9.51
CA ALA A 225 -18.24 42.87 8.91
C ALA A 225 -17.02 43.49 8.19
N ALA A 226 -17.26 44.03 7.00
CA ALA A 226 -16.26 44.48 6.04
C ALA A 226 -15.32 45.57 6.56
N VAL A 227 -14.01 45.38 6.34
CA VAL A 227 -13.02 46.46 6.22
C VAL A 227 -12.17 46.17 4.99
N ALA A 228 -12.07 47.17 4.13
CA ALA A 228 -11.35 47.15 2.87
C ALA A 228 -9.82 47.15 3.05
N GLN A 229 -9.15 46.58 2.06
CA GLN A 229 -7.72 46.73 1.71
C GLN A 229 -6.67 46.34 2.76
N ASN A 230 -6.05 45.18 2.60
CA ASN A 230 -4.82 45.08 1.80
C ASN A 230 -4.40 43.61 1.65
N ASP A 231 -3.95 43.31 0.44
CA ASP A 231 -3.33 42.06 0.05
C ASP A 231 -2.03 41.85 0.84
N SER A 232 -2.09 40.98 1.84
CA SER A 232 -0.93 40.26 2.37
C SER A 232 -1.41 39.06 3.19
N SER A 233 -1.47 37.90 2.53
CA SER A 233 -1.32 36.56 3.11
C SER A 233 -2.03 36.28 4.45
N ILE A 234 -3.23 35.73 4.38
CA ILE A 234 -3.54 34.61 5.27
C ILE A 234 -2.60 33.50 4.80
N SER A 235 -1.42 33.42 5.44
CA SER A 235 -0.50 32.33 5.19
C SER A 235 -1.20 31.07 5.65
N THR A 236 -1.63 30.24 4.70
CA THR A 236 -1.89 28.82 4.93
C THR A 236 -0.54 28.20 5.26
N GLU A 237 -0.10 28.44 6.49
CA GLU A 237 1.27 28.30 6.95
C GLU A 237 1.53 26.84 7.32
N TYR A 238 2.54 26.28 6.66
CA TYR A 238 3.22 25.02 6.92
C TYR A 238 3.01 24.40 8.32
N ARG A 239 2.59 23.12 8.37
CA ARG A 239 2.45 22.31 9.60
C ARG A 239 3.50 21.19 9.64
N GLY A 240 4.15 21.01 10.79
CA GLY A 240 5.05 19.88 11.07
C GLY A 240 6.53 20.26 11.15
N ASP A 241 7.37 19.24 11.10
CA ASP A 241 8.82 19.27 11.25
C ASP A 241 9.52 20.15 10.19
N ASN A 242 10.45 21.04 10.54
CA ASN A 242 11.10 21.89 9.54
C ASN A 242 12.16 21.16 8.67
N VAL A 243 12.46 19.90 8.96
CA VAL A 243 13.26 19.00 8.12
C VAL A 243 12.35 17.92 7.54
N SER A 244 12.49 17.64 6.25
CA SER A 244 11.71 16.61 5.59
C SER A 244 12.03 15.20 6.13
N PRO A 245 11.04 14.28 6.16
CA PRO A 245 11.23 12.93 6.70
C PRO A 245 12.39 12.15 6.06
N ASP A 246 12.57 12.31 4.75
CA ASP A 246 13.66 11.70 3.98
C ASP A 246 15.04 12.26 4.35
N LEU A 247 15.17 13.56 4.68
CA LEU A 247 16.44 14.09 5.20
C LEU A 247 16.73 13.58 6.60
N ARG A 248 15.71 13.36 7.43
CA ARG A 248 15.90 12.79 8.77
C ARG A 248 16.39 11.36 8.71
N GLU A 249 15.78 10.55 7.85
CA GLU A 249 16.25 9.19 7.60
C GLU A 249 17.71 9.18 7.11
N MET A 250 18.09 10.13 6.23
CA MET A 250 19.49 10.27 5.79
C MET A 250 20.43 10.66 6.94
N MET A 251 20.00 11.53 7.85
CA MET A 251 20.79 11.91 9.04
C MET A 251 20.95 10.72 10.01
N GLU A 252 19.93 9.87 10.13
CA GLU A 252 19.99 8.65 10.95
C GLU A 252 20.91 7.58 10.33
N GLN A 253 20.90 7.45 9.00
CA GLN A 253 21.71 6.49 8.25
C GLN A 253 23.17 6.92 8.07
N ASP A 254 23.51 8.19 8.24
CA ASP A 254 24.89 8.70 8.25
C ASP A 254 25.24 9.37 9.58
N PRO A 255 25.61 8.58 10.62
CA PRO A 255 26.02 9.12 11.92
C PRO A 255 27.24 10.04 11.86
N SER A 256 28.04 9.97 10.79
CA SER A 256 29.18 10.85 10.58
C SER A 256 28.78 12.25 10.12
N GLY A 257 27.57 12.37 9.53
CA GLY A 257 27.01 13.60 8.98
C GLY A 257 27.86 14.26 7.88
N ASN A 258 28.83 13.54 7.32
CA ASN A 258 29.80 14.07 6.34
C ASN A 258 29.28 13.94 4.90
N LYS A 259 28.30 13.07 4.65
CA LYS A 259 27.68 12.95 3.33
C LYS A 259 27.06 14.29 2.95
N ARG A 260 27.46 14.80 1.78
CA ARG A 260 26.89 16.03 1.22
C ARG A 260 25.64 15.70 0.42
N VAL A 261 24.63 16.54 0.59
CA VAL A 261 23.34 16.45 -0.09
C VAL A 261 22.99 17.82 -0.67
N ASP A 262 22.38 17.82 -1.84
CA ASP A 262 21.72 18.99 -2.39
C ASP A 262 20.34 19.10 -1.73
N VAL A 263 20.03 20.28 -1.21
CA VAL A 263 18.75 20.57 -0.54
C VAL A 263 18.12 21.82 -1.11
N ILE A 264 16.79 21.83 -1.09
CA ILE A 264 15.97 23.01 -1.28
C ILE A 264 15.67 23.59 0.10
N LEU A 265 16.30 24.73 0.41
CA LEU A 265 16.13 25.46 1.66
C LEU A 265 15.16 26.62 1.44
N GLN A 266 13.98 26.54 2.05
CA GLN A 266 13.06 27.67 2.14
C GLN A 266 13.48 28.53 3.33
N ALA A 267 14.20 29.62 3.08
CA ALA A 267 14.61 30.54 4.12
C ALA A 267 13.44 31.45 4.55
N LYS A 268 13.51 32.01 5.76
CA LYS A 268 12.64 33.16 6.12
C LYS A 268 13.11 34.46 5.48
N ASN A 269 14.42 34.59 5.33
CA ASN A 269 15.10 35.66 4.61
C ASN A 269 16.45 35.11 4.12
N ALA A 270 16.55 34.86 2.82
CA ALA A 270 17.72 34.32 2.12
C ALA A 270 18.93 35.28 2.16
N ASP A 271 18.69 36.57 2.37
CA ASP A 271 19.73 37.60 2.46
C ASP A 271 20.17 37.89 3.90
N SER A 272 19.63 37.15 4.88
CA SER A 272 20.04 37.25 6.28
C SER A 272 21.53 36.97 6.46
N ALA A 273 22.26 37.93 7.01
CA ALA A 273 23.68 37.77 7.38
C ALA A 273 23.89 36.62 8.36
N ALA A 274 22.93 36.40 9.27
CA ALA A 274 22.96 35.30 10.22
C ALA A 274 22.82 33.94 9.52
N LEU A 275 21.93 33.84 8.53
CA LEU A 275 21.76 32.60 7.74
C LEU A 275 23.02 32.31 6.91
N ARG A 276 23.58 33.33 6.25
CA ARG A 276 24.81 33.18 5.45
C ARG A 276 26.00 32.77 6.31
N SER A 277 26.13 33.33 7.51
CA SER A 277 27.18 32.94 8.46
C SER A 277 27.01 31.50 8.96
N LEU A 278 25.76 31.09 9.25
CA LEU A 278 25.45 29.72 9.67
C LEU A 278 25.74 28.69 8.57
N LEU A 279 25.34 28.98 7.33
CA LEU A 279 25.63 28.12 6.17
C LEU A 279 27.14 28.03 5.93
N ALA A 280 27.87 29.14 5.99
CA ALA A 280 29.34 29.14 5.83
C ALA A 280 30.04 28.34 6.95
N GLY A 281 29.59 28.49 8.21
CA GLY A 281 30.10 27.74 9.35
C GLY A 281 29.83 26.24 9.25
N GLY A 282 28.70 25.84 8.68
CA GLY A 282 28.34 24.45 8.37
C GLY A 282 28.97 23.89 7.10
N GLN A 283 29.92 24.59 6.48
CA GLN A 283 30.52 24.23 5.19
C GLN A 283 29.49 24.04 4.06
N ALA A 284 28.32 24.67 4.17
CA ALA A 284 27.28 24.65 3.16
C ALA A 284 27.63 25.64 2.05
N ARG A 285 27.34 25.25 0.81
CA ARG A 285 27.55 26.07 -0.39
C ARG A 285 26.19 26.31 -1.04
N ILE A 286 25.79 27.58 -1.12
CA ILE A 286 24.64 27.98 -1.92
C ILE A 286 25.02 27.76 -3.39
N THR A 287 24.27 26.93 -4.10
CA THR A 287 24.50 26.60 -5.50
C THR A 287 23.61 27.43 -6.41
N ASP A 288 22.40 27.76 -5.98
CA ASP A 288 21.45 28.57 -6.75
C ASP A 288 20.41 29.26 -5.84
N ARG A 289 19.68 30.24 -6.39
CA ARG A 289 18.48 30.86 -5.78
C ARG A 289 17.33 30.76 -6.78
N ILE A 290 16.19 30.26 -6.31
CA ILE A 290 15.02 30.06 -7.18
C ILE A 290 14.32 31.41 -7.43
N GLY A 291 14.61 32.03 -8.58
CA GLY A 291 14.06 33.33 -8.95
C GLY A 291 14.35 34.41 -7.90
N ASP A 292 13.40 35.32 -7.67
CA ASP A 292 13.47 36.36 -6.62
C ASP A 292 12.91 35.86 -5.26
N SER A 293 12.77 34.54 -5.06
CA SER A 293 12.14 33.99 -3.85
C SER A 293 13.11 33.85 -2.69
N GLU A 294 12.60 33.57 -1.49
CA GLU A 294 13.40 33.22 -0.30
C GLU A 294 13.87 31.74 -0.30
N THR A 295 13.86 31.08 -1.46
CA THR A 295 14.26 29.67 -1.60
C THR A 295 15.65 29.54 -2.21
N LEU A 296 16.53 28.85 -1.51
CA LEU A 296 17.92 28.60 -1.89
C LEU A 296 18.11 27.12 -2.23
N VAL A 297 18.91 26.84 -3.27
CA VAL A 297 19.48 25.52 -3.49
C VAL A 297 20.84 25.49 -2.81
N VAL A 298 21.02 24.55 -1.89
CA VAL A 298 22.20 24.50 -1.03
C VAL A 298 22.76 23.10 -1.04
N ASN A 299 24.04 22.98 -1.36
CA ASN A 299 24.79 21.76 -1.16
C ASN A 299 25.43 21.80 0.22
N LEU A 300 25.07 20.91 1.14
CA LEU A 300 25.56 20.91 2.52
C LEU A 300 25.85 19.50 3.05
N PRO A 301 26.77 19.33 4.01
CA PRO A 301 26.92 18.08 4.74
C PRO A 301 25.70 17.87 5.66
N LEU A 302 25.22 16.63 5.81
CA LEU A 302 24.05 16.30 6.64
C LEU A 302 24.19 16.79 8.09
N SER A 303 25.41 16.84 8.63
CA SER A 303 25.72 17.41 9.95
C SER A 303 25.29 18.88 10.12
N ALA A 304 25.24 19.66 9.03
CA ALA A 304 24.83 21.05 9.08
C ALA A 304 23.29 21.23 9.26
N LEU A 305 22.49 20.19 8.98
CA LEU A 305 21.03 20.26 9.09
C LEU A 305 20.54 20.44 10.53
N SER A 306 21.23 19.85 11.52
CA SER A 306 20.87 19.99 12.94
C SER A 306 20.95 21.45 13.41
N SER A 307 22.02 22.16 13.07
CA SER A 307 22.17 23.57 13.40
C SER A 307 21.21 24.46 12.59
N LEU A 308 20.92 24.08 11.34
CA LEU A 308 20.00 24.81 10.47
C LEU A 308 18.54 24.69 10.97
N SER A 309 18.11 23.48 11.35
CA SER A 309 16.77 23.19 11.86
C SER A 309 16.45 23.89 13.18
N THR A 310 17.44 24.10 14.05
CA THR A 310 17.25 24.75 15.35
C THR A 310 17.48 26.26 15.32
N SER A 311 17.95 26.82 14.19
CA SER A 311 18.33 28.24 14.07
C SER A 311 17.16 29.23 14.07
N GLY A 312 15.95 28.77 13.74
CA GLY A 312 14.79 29.64 13.52
C GLY A 312 14.85 30.50 12.23
N LEU A 313 15.87 30.36 11.39
CA LEU A 313 16.12 31.17 10.18
C LEU A 313 15.51 30.58 8.89
N MET A 314 14.97 29.37 8.97
CA MET A 314 14.38 28.65 7.84
C MET A 314 12.91 28.30 8.11
N ASN A 315 12.16 28.10 7.04
CA ASN A 315 10.79 27.60 7.04
C ASN A 315 10.74 26.09 6.86
N TYR A 316 11.49 25.55 5.89
CA TYR A 316 11.54 24.13 5.58
C TYR A 316 12.79 23.77 4.77
N VAL A 317 13.28 22.54 4.92
CA VAL A 317 14.36 21.99 4.09
C VAL A 317 13.98 20.59 3.62
N SER A 318 14.16 20.34 2.32
CA SER A 318 14.02 19.01 1.71
C SER A 318 15.19 18.71 0.80
N PRO A 319 15.48 17.44 0.43
CA PRO A 319 16.46 17.17 -0.60
C PRO A 319 16.02 17.85 -1.90
N ASP A 320 16.99 18.24 -2.72
CA ASP A 320 16.76 18.52 -4.13
C ASP A 320 16.49 17.19 -4.83
N ARG A 321 15.21 16.81 -4.86
CA ARG A 321 14.79 15.51 -5.38
C ARG A 321 14.99 15.53 -6.90
N PRO A 322 15.78 14.61 -7.47
CA PRO A 322 15.83 14.49 -8.92
C PRO A 322 14.41 14.22 -9.43
N THR A 323 13.96 15.04 -10.38
CA THR A 323 12.74 14.74 -11.14
C THR A 323 13.04 13.55 -12.03
N THR A 324 12.68 12.36 -11.57
CA THR A 324 12.82 11.14 -12.36
C THR A 324 11.72 11.07 -13.42
N ILE A 325 12.10 10.57 -14.58
CA ILE A 325 11.15 10.16 -15.62
C ILE A 325 10.31 9.03 -15.00
N THR A 326 9.02 9.26 -14.76
CA THR A 326 8.12 8.25 -14.21
C THR A 326 7.33 7.58 -15.35
N GLY A 327 7.18 6.25 -15.30
CA GLY A 327 6.31 5.52 -16.22
C GLY A 327 7.00 4.80 -17.38
N HIS A 328 8.23 4.26 -17.20
CA HIS A 328 8.83 3.35 -18.18
C HIS A 328 8.13 1.99 -18.19
N VAL A 329 7.01 1.93 -18.89
CA VAL A 329 6.15 0.75 -19.02
C VAL A 329 6.95 -0.51 -19.42
N GLU A 330 7.87 -0.39 -20.38
CA GLU A 330 8.70 -1.52 -20.84
C GLU A 330 9.72 -1.98 -19.79
N GLU A 331 10.28 -1.05 -19.01
CA GLU A 331 11.30 -1.36 -18.01
C GLU A 331 10.65 -1.95 -16.75
N THR A 332 9.60 -1.31 -16.24
CA THR A 332 8.84 -1.77 -15.08
C THR A 332 8.19 -3.14 -15.33
N THR A 333 7.84 -3.49 -16.57
CA THR A 333 7.33 -4.85 -16.90
C THR A 333 8.42 -5.86 -17.22
N GLY A 334 9.66 -5.43 -17.45
CA GLY A 334 10.78 -6.27 -17.90
C GLY A 334 10.76 -6.59 -19.40
N VAL A 335 9.90 -5.95 -20.19
CA VAL A 335 9.83 -6.14 -21.66
C VAL A 335 11.08 -5.62 -22.37
N SER A 336 11.69 -4.54 -21.87
CA SER A 336 12.92 -3.98 -22.46
C SER A 336 14.03 -5.03 -22.56
N LEU A 337 14.15 -5.90 -21.55
CA LEU A 337 15.11 -7.02 -21.50
C LEU A 337 14.87 -8.05 -22.61
N MET A 338 13.64 -8.15 -23.11
CA MET A 338 13.19 -9.18 -24.04
C MET A 338 12.98 -8.68 -25.47
N ARG A 339 13.33 -7.44 -25.81
CA ARG A 339 13.14 -6.93 -27.18
C ARG A 339 13.97 -7.67 -28.22
N SER A 340 15.22 -7.99 -27.91
CA SER A 340 16.11 -8.75 -28.79
C SER A 340 16.18 -10.19 -28.35
N GLN A 341 15.67 -11.11 -29.18
CA GLN A 341 15.64 -12.53 -28.87
C GLN A 341 16.76 -13.25 -29.65
N PRO A 342 17.76 -13.84 -28.97
CA PRO A 342 18.84 -14.58 -29.65
C PRO A 342 18.30 -15.89 -30.23
N ALA A 343 19.06 -16.53 -31.13
CA ALA A 343 18.71 -17.86 -31.63
C ALA A 343 18.68 -18.89 -30.47
N LEU A 344 17.66 -19.75 -30.43
CA LEU A 344 17.49 -20.78 -29.38
C LEU A 344 16.66 -21.95 -29.90
N ASN A 345 17.08 -23.19 -29.61
CA ASN A 345 16.33 -24.41 -29.94
C ASN A 345 15.90 -24.48 -31.41
N GLY A 346 16.79 -24.14 -32.34
CA GLY A 346 16.52 -24.13 -33.79
C GLY A 346 15.68 -22.94 -34.29
N ARG A 347 15.31 -21.99 -33.42
CA ARG A 347 14.68 -20.72 -33.83
C ARG A 347 15.75 -19.68 -34.16
N ALA A 348 15.55 -18.94 -35.25
CA ALA A 348 16.39 -17.79 -35.60
C ALA A 348 16.25 -16.66 -34.56
N SER A 349 17.20 -15.74 -34.54
CA SER A 349 17.06 -14.50 -33.78
C SER A 349 15.96 -13.63 -34.39
N TYR A 350 15.23 -12.91 -33.54
CA TYR A 350 14.16 -12.00 -33.97
C TYR A 350 13.94 -10.89 -32.94
N ASN A 351 13.19 -9.87 -33.33
CA ASN A 351 12.79 -8.80 -32.42
C ASN A 351 11.35 -9.04 -31.95
N LEU A 352 11.13 -8.88 -30.65
CA LEU A 352 9.83 -9.05 -30.01
C LEU A 352 9.13 -7.69 -29.90
N ASP A 353 8.14 -7.46 -30.75
CA ASP A 353 7.45 -6.19 -30.93
C ASP A 353 5.94 -6.32 -31.22
N GLY A 354 5.41 -7.54 -31.32
CA GLY A 354 4.00 -7.84 -31.57
C GLY A 354 3.63 -7.88 -33.05
N ASP A 355 4.61 -7.83 -33.95
CA ASP A 355 4.38 -7.90 -35.39
C ASP A 355 3.53 -9.12 -35.80
N GLY A 356 2.58 -8.90 -36.71
CA GLY A 356 1.65 -9.91 -37.19
C GLY A 356 0.55 -10.31 -36.21
N ILE A 357 0.37 -9.63 -35.08
CA ILE A 357 -0.70 -9.91 -34.11
C ILE A 357 -1.72 -8.76 -34.09
N GLY A 358 -3.00 -9.07 -34.30
CA GLY A 358 -4.09 -8.10 -34.15
C GLY A 358 -4.51 -7.93 -32.69
N VAL A 359 -4.47 -6.70 -32.19
CA VAL A 359 -4.91 -6.30 -30.85
C VAL A 359 -6.13 -5.38 -30.97
N ALA A 360 -7.27 -5.86 -30.48
CA ALA A 360 -8.51 -5.09 -30.44
C ALA A 360 -8.63 -4.29 -29.13
N VAL A 361 -8.75 -2.98 -29.25
CA VAL A 361 -8.97 -2.06 -28.13
C VAL A 361 -10.44 -1.63 -28.15
N VAL A 362 -11.21 -2.14 -27.19
CA VAL A 362 -12.64 -1.88 -27.07
C VAL A 362 -12.85 -0.78 -26.03
N ASP A 363 -13.09 0.45 -26.49
CA ASP A 363 -13.02 1.65 -25.63
C ASP A 363 -13.82 2.83 -26.20
N SER A 364 -13.39 4.07 -25.94
CA SER A 364 -13.95 5.35 -26.36
C SER A 364 -13.51 5.82 -27.75
N GLY A 365 -12.76 5.00 -28.48
CA GLY A 365 -12.25 5.30 -29.82
C GLY A 365 -10.73 5.43 -29.84
N ILE A 366 -10.19 6.03 -30.90
CA ILE A 366 -8.75 6.30 -31.02
C ILE A 366 -8.51 7.60 -31.79
N MET A 367 -7.52 8.39 -31.39
CA MET A 367 -6.99 9.46 -32.24
C MET A 367 -6.10 8.86 -33.33
N ALA A 368 -6.71 8.52 -34.47
CA ALA A 368 -6.00 7.89 -35.59
C ALA A 368 -4.85 8.74 -36.16
N SER A 369 -4.90 10.07 -36.00
CA SER A 369 -3.84 10.98 -36.43
C SER A 369 -2.66 11.06 -35.47
N HIS A 370 -2.72 10.40 -34.30
CA HIS A 370 -1.58 10.36 -33.38
C HIS A 370 -0.43 9.59 -34.05
N ASN A 371 0.76 10.20 -34.15
CA ASN A 371 1.87 9.65 -34.92
C ASN A 371 2.29 8.27 -34.42
N GLY A 372 2.10 8.02 -33.13
CA GLY A 372 2.40 6.72 -32.55
C GLY A 372 1.52 5.56 -32.98
N PHE A 373 0.44 5.79 -33.73
CA PHE A 373 -0.42 4.74 -34.32
C PHE A 373 -0.35 4.66 -35.84
N LYS A 374 0.47 5.52 -36.46
CA LYS A 374 0.51 5.70 -37.91
C LYS A 374 0.71 4.36 -38.62
N ASP A 375 -0.06 4.15 -39.70
CA ASP A 375 0.00 3.00 -40.60
C ASP A 375 -0.33 1.62 -39.97
N ARG A 376 -0.79 1.57 -38.71
CA ARG A 376 -1.11 0.31 -38.01
C ARG A 376 -2.57 0.12 -37.61
N ILE A 377 -3.41 1.12 -37.81
CA ILE A 377 -4.86 1.00 -37.57
C ILE A 377 -5.50 0.30 -38.77
N VAL A 378 -5.65 -1.03 -38.66
CA VAL A 378 -6.20 -1.87 -39.74
C VAL A 378 -7.73 -1.93 -39.72
N ALA A 379 -8.36 -1.55 -38.60
CA ALA A 379 -9.79 -1.36 -38.50
C ALA A 379 -10.14 -0.31 -37.44
N ASN A 380 -11.12 0.54 -37.74
CA ASN A 380 -11.63 1.55 -36.82
C ASN A 380 -13.16 1.64 -36.98
N VAL A 381 -13.89 1.18 -35.96
CA VAL A 381 -15.35 0.99 -36.04
C VAL A 381 -16.04 1.55 -34.80
N ASN A 382 -17.26 2.08 -34.98
CA ASN A 382 -18.06 2.67 -33.90
C ASN A 382 -19.41 1.95 -33.75
N PHE A 383 -19.74 1.57 -32.52
CA PHE A 383 -20.99 0.91 -32.12
C PHE A 383 -21.80 1.71 -31.09
N THR A 384 -21.37 2.92 -30.76
CA THR A 384 -22.14 3.81 -29.88
C THR A 384 -23.48 4.20 -30.54
N ASN A 385 -24.47 4.56 -29.73
CA ASN A 385 -25.79 4.98 -30.21
C ASN A 385 -25.79 6.36 -30.91
N SER A 386 -24.63 6.84 -31.33
CA SER A 386 -24.42 8.15 -31.97
C SER A 386 -24.05 7.96 -33.44
N ASN A 387 -23.52 9.01 -34.09
CA ASN A 387 -23.08 8.93 -35.48
C ASN A 387 -22.05 7.78 -35.67
N LEU A 388 -22.46 6.68 -36.31
CA LEU A 388 -21.64 5.48 -36.49
C LEU A 388 -20.38 5.72 -37.35
N THR A 389 -20.28 6.86 -38.04
CA THR A 389 -19.05 7.22 -38.77
C THR A 389 -18.03 7.94 -37.90
N ASP A 390 -18.40 8.39 -36.69
CA ASP A 390 -17.48 9.06 -35.78
C ASP A 390 -16.66 8.03 -34.99
N THR A 391 -15.41 7.86 -35.38
CA THR A 391 -14.45 7.00 -34.68
C THR A 391 -13.48 7.78 -33.79
N VAL A 392 -13.64 9.09 -33.69
CA VAL A 392 -12.72 9.96 -32.94
C VAL A 392 -12.85 9.69 -31.45
N ASP A 393 -11.73 9.73 -30.75
CA ASP A 393 -11.71 9.66 -29.30
C ASP A 393 -11.88 11.04 -28.67
N GLY A 394 -13.13 11.48 -28.51
CA GLY A 394 -13.44 12.73 -27.81
C GLY A 394 -13.33 12.63 -26.29
N PHE A 395 -13.22 11.43 -25.72
CA PHE A 395 -13.12 11.25 -24.27
C PHE A 395 -11.67 11.27 -23.78
N GLY A 396 -10.76 10.62 -24.51
CA GLY A 396 -9.31 10.58 -24.28
C GLY A 396 -8.79 9.23 -23.78
N HIS A 397 -9.67 8.42 -23.19
CA HIS A 397 -9.29 7.18 -22.53
C HIS A 397 -8.81 6.11 -23.52
N GLY A 398 -9.47 5.95 -24.67
CA GLY A 398 -9.16 4.89 -25.63
C GLY A 398 -7.81 5.09 -26.31
N THR A 399 -7.45 6.33 -26.61
CA THR A 399 -6.14 6.73 -27.14
C THR A 399 -5.03 6.42 -26.13
N HIS A 400 -5.24 6.71 -24.85
CA HIS A 400 -4.28 6.40 -23.78
C HIS A 400 -4.08 4.89 -23.63
N VAL A 401 -5.18 4.13 -23.56
CA VAL A 401 -5.18 2.66 -23.47
C VAL A 401 -4.47 2.02 -24.67
N ALA A 402 -4.77 2.48 -25.89
CA ALA A 402 -4.12 1.98 -27.10
C ALA A 402 -2.61 2.31 -27.10
N GLY A 403 -2.22 3.49 -26.62
CA GLY A 403 -0.81 3.88 -26.49
C GLY A 403 -0.02 2.93 -25.59
N LEU A 404 -0.59 2.55 -24.44
CA LEU A 404 0.03 1.61 -23.49
C LEU A 404 0.17 0.19 -24.07
N ALA A 405 -0.82 -0.28 -24.81
CA ALA A 405 -0.79 -1.63 -25.38
C ALA A 405 0.12 -1.72 -26.62
N VAL A 406 -0.04 -0.79 -27.55
CA VAL A 406 0.46 -0.92 -28.94
C VAL A 406 1.08 0.37 -29.48
N GLY A 407 1.27 1.41 -28.68
CA GLY A 407 1.88 2.66 -29.13
C GLY A 407 3.32 2.50 -29.62
N ASP A 408 3.63 3.07 -30.78
CA ASP A 408 5.00 3.26 -31.25
C ASP A 408 5.40 4.73 -31.09
N SER A 409 6.66 5.05 -30.89
CA SER A 409 7.05 6.40 -30.45
C SER A 409 7.96 7.10 -31.46
N SER A 410 7.50 8.23 -32.02
CA SER A 410 8.31 9.13 -32.87
C SER A 410 8.73 10.45 -32.18
N LYS A 411 8.31 10.71 -30.94
CA LYS A 411 8.80 11.84 -30.12
C LYS A 411 9.20 11.42 -28.70
N ASN A 412 9.99 12.26 -28.03
CA ASN A 412 10.65 12.02 -26.73
C ASN A 412 11.69 10.89 -26.75
N SER A 413 12.53 10.83 -27.80
CA SER A 413 13.59 9.80 -27.98
C SER A 413 13.10 8.34 -27.91
N GLY A 414 11.78 8.16 -28.03
CA GLY A 414 11.10 6.88 -27.89
C GLY A 414 11.00 6.32 -26.47
N ALA A 415 10.87 7.21 -25.47
CA ALA A 415 10.77 6.87 -24.05
C ALA A 415 9.42 6.25 -23.61
N TYR A 416 8.33 6.48 -24.37
CA TYR A 416 6.97 6.03 -24.02
C TYR A 416 6.36 5.16 -25.13
N LYS A 417 6.83 3.92 -25.22
CA LYS A 417 6.32 2.90 -26.14
C LYS A 417 5.34 1.99 -25.41
N GLY A 418 4.35 1.52 -26.16
CA GLY A 418 3.51 0.42 -25.72
C GLY A 418 4.26 -0.91 -25.72
N ILE A 419 3.66 -1.92 -25.10
CA ILE A 419 4.27 -3.25 -25.00
C ILE A 419 4.43 -3.92 -26.37
N ALA A 420 3.43 -3.88 -27.23
CA ALA A 420 3.41 -4.51 -28.57
C ALA A 420 3.41 -3.46 -29.70
N LYS A 421 4.51 -2.71 -29.80
CA LYS A 421 4.66 -1.53 -30.68
C LYS A 421 4.46 -1.76 -32.19
N LYS A 422 4.48 -3.01 -32.68
CA LYS A 422 4.21 -3.36 -34.08
C LYS A 422 2.97 -4.22 -34.29
N ALA A 423 2.18 -4.44 -33.25
CA ALA A 423 0.89 -5.10 -33.41
C ALA A 423 -0.07 -4.23 -34.25
N ASP A 424 -0.93 -4.91 -35.01
CA ASP A 424 -2.03 -4.31 -35.75
C ASP A 424 -3.11 -3.83 -34.78
N ILE A 425 -3.64 -2.63 -35.01
CA ILE A 425 -4.57 -1.96 -34.12
C ILE A 425 -5.99 -2.07 -34.67
N ILE A 426 -6.88 -2.69 -33.90
CA ILE A 426 -8.31 -2.76 -34.19
C ILE A 426 -9.02 -1.90 -33.14
N SER A 427 -9.41 -0.67 -33.51
CA SER A 427 -10.15 0.21 -32.61
C SER A 427 -11.65 -0.06 -32.72
N VAL A 428 -12.27 -0.38 -31.57
CA VAL A 428 -13.70 -0.67 -31.47
C VAL A 428 -14.32 0.28 -30.46
N LYS A 429 -14.89 1.38 -30.95
CA LYS A 429 -15.52 2.40 -30.13
C LYS A 429 -16.90 1.93 -29.64
N VAL A 430 -17.03 1.76 -28.33
CA VAL A 430 -18.28 1.37 -27.64
C VAL A 430 -18.67 2.36 -26.53
N LEU A 431 -17.74 3.26 -26.16
CA LEU A 431 -18.00 4.40 -25.28
C LEU A 431 -18.07 5.68 -26.12
N SER A 432 -19.00 6.56 -25.76
CA SER A 432 -19.20 7.86 -26.38
C SER A 432 -18.06 8.83 -26.03
N ASN A 433 -18.09 10.03 -26.64
CA ASN A 433 -17.13 11.10 -26.35
C ASN A 433 -17.23 11.65 -24.90
N THR A 434 -18.20 11.18 -24.10
CA THR A 434 -18.29 11.47 -22.66
C THR A 434 -17.89 10.30 -21.77
N GLY A 435 -17.37 9.20 -22.35
CA GLY A 435 -16.95 8.01 -21.61
C GLY A 435 -18.09 7.08 -21.20
N THR A 436 -19.30 7.30 -21.70
CA THR A 436 -20.49 6.51 -21.38
C THR A 436 -20.82 5.54 -22.53
N GLY A 437 -21.25 4.32 -22.21
CA GLY A 437 -21.65 3.34 -23.22
C GLY A 437 -22.76 2.41 -22.73
N SER A 438 -23.38 1.70 -23.66
CA SER A 438 -24.43 0.72 -23.37
C SER A 438 -23.91 -0.70 -23.49
N THR A 439 -24.48 -1.62 -22.72
CA THR A 439 -24.16 -3.06 -22.82
C THR A 439 -24.42 -3.59 -24.23
N SER A 440 -25.44 -3.09 -24.94
CA SER A 440 -25.72 -3.46 -26.33
C SER A 440 -24.62 -3.02 -27.30
N ALA A 441 -24.08 -1.80 -27.15
CA ALA A 441 -22.96 -1.32 -27.97
C ALA A 441 -21.71 -2.19 -27.76
N LEU A 442 -21.42 -2.53 -26.49
CA LEU A 442 -20.33 -3.43 -26.13
C LEU A 442 -20.50 -4.82 -26.77
N LEU A 443 -21.68 -5.43 -26.63
CA LEU A 443 -21.97 -6.74 -27.20
C LEU A 443 -21.87 -6.75 -28.73
N ASN A 444 -22.32 -5.70 -29.40
CA ASN A 444 -22.20 -5.54 -30.85
C ASN A 444 -20.73 -5.42 -31.28
N GLY A 445 -19.93 -4.63 -30.56
CA GLY A 445 -18.49 -4.52 -30.81
C GLY A 445 -17.75 -5.85 -30.64
N LEU A 446 -18.03 -6.58 -29.55
CA LEU A 446 -17.45 -7.91 -29.32
C LEU A 446 -17.92 -8.94 -30.36
N GLN A 447 -19.17 -8.85 -30.83
CA GLN A 447 -19.67 -9.70 -31.92
C GLN A 447 -18.96 -9.38 -33.24
N TRP A 448 -18.75 -8.11 -33.54
CA TRP A 448 -18.01 -7.69 -34.73
C TRP A 448 -16.56 -8.21 -34.69
N ILE A 449 -15.89 -8.14 -33.53
CA ILE A 449 -14.56 -8.74 -33.34
C ILE A 449 -14.60 -10.23 -33.65
N LEU A 450 -15.57 -10.97 -33.09
CA LEU A 450 -15.68 -12.42 -33.33
C LEU A 450 -15.83 -12.73 -34.83
N ASN A 451 -16.64 -11.95 -35.54
CA ASN A 451 -16.88 -12.13 -36.98
C ASN A 451 -15.64 -11.79 -37.83
N ASN A 452 -14.85 -10.80 -37.43
CA ASN A 452 -13.72 -10.29 -38.20
C ASN A 452 -12.34 -10.78 -37.70
N ARG A 453 -12.31 -11.67 -36.70
CA ARG A 453 -11.06 -12.15 -36.08
C ARG A 453 -10.07 -12.75 -37.08
N THR A 454 -10.55 -13.44 -38.11
CA THR A 454 -9.69 -14.04 -39.13
C THR A 454 -9.16 -12.98 -40.08
N THR A 455 -10.01 -12.04 -40.49
CA THR A 455 -9.68 -10.94 -41.42
C THR A 455 -8.55 -10.07 -40.91
N TYR A 456 -8.60 -9.68 -39.63
CA TYR A 456 -7.62 -8.78 -39.01
C TYR A 456 -6.65 -9.51 -38.06
N ASN A 457 -6.58 -10.84 -38.16
CA ASN A 457 -5.78 -11.70 -37.28
C ASN A 457 -5.90 -11.32 -35.78
N ILE A 458 -7.12 -11.04 -35.30
CA ILE A 458 -7.37 -10.59 -33.93
C ILE A 458 -7.09 -11.76 -32.99
N LYS A 459 -6.05 -11.62 -32.16
CA LYS A 459 -5.68 -12.61 -31.15
C LYS A 459 -5.83 -12.11 -29.73
N VAL A 460 -5.88 -10.80 -29.53
CA VAL A 460 -6.02 -10.19 -28.20
C VAL A 460 -7.14 -9.16 -28.23
N VAL A 461 -7.95 -9.14 -27.17
CA VAL A 461 -8.98 -8.12 -26.93
C VAL A 461 -8.72 -7.50 -25.57
N ASN A 462 -8.60 -6.17 -25.53
CA ASN A 462 -8.49 -5.40 -24.30
C ASN A 462 -9.82 -4.72 -23.95
N LEU A 463 -10.30 -4.96 -22.73
CA LEU A 463 -11.51 -4.39 -22.15
C LEU A 463 -11.14 -3.54 -20.93
N SER A 464 -10.74 -2.29 -21.18
CA SER A 464 -10.44 -1.28 -20.16
C SER A 464 -11.68 -0.53 -19.69
N LEU A 465 -12.81 -1.23 -19.62
CA LEU A 465 -14.12 -0.70 -19.24
C LEU A 465 -14.86 -1.74 -18.41
N GLY A 466 -15.94 -1.32 -17.75
CA GLY A 466 -16.80 -2.24 -17.05
C GLY A 466 -18.00 -1.59 -16.39
N THR A 467 -18.83 -2.44 -15.81
CA THR A 467 -20.03 -2.10 -15.05
C THR A 467 -20.12 -2.98 -13.81
N THR A 468 -20.94 -2.62 -12.84
CA THR A 468 -21.14 -3.42 -11.64
C THR A 468 -21.54 -4.86 -11.99
N ALA A 469 -20.85 -5.84 -11.41
CA ALA A 469 -21.09 -7.26 -11.64
C ALA A 469 -22.22 -7.78 -10.74
N ILE A 470 -23.47 -7.50 -11.11
CA ILE A 470 -24.65 -7.95 -10.34
C ILE A 470 -25.18 -9.32 -10.80
N ASP A 471 -24.93 -9.69 -12.06
CA ASP A 471 -25.32 -11.00 -12.62
C ASP A 471 -24.12 -11.97 -12.63
N SER A 472 -24.37 -13.23 -12.31
CA SER A 472 -23.37 -14.31 -12.37
C SER A 472 -22.69 -14.32 -13.73
N TYR A 473 -21.38 -14.61 -13.79
CA TYR A 473 -20.65 -14.72 -15.06
C TYR A 473 -21.25 -15.76 -16.03
N THR A 474 -22.08 -16.67 -15.50
CA THR A 474 -22.81 -17.67 -16.28
C THR A 474 -24.05 -17.12 -17.00
N ASN A 475 -24.59 -15.99 -16.52
CA ASN A 475 -25.79 -15.35 -17.04
C ASN A 475 -25.50 -13.99 -17.69
N ASP A 476 -24.49 -13.26 -17.19
CA ASP A 476 -24.10 -11.96 -17.72
C ASP A 476 -23.79 -12.07 -19.23
N PRO A 477 -24.51 -11.34 -20.09
CA PRO A 477 -24.37 -11.46 -21.54
C PRO A 477 -22.98 -11.04 -22.03
N VAL A 478 -22.32 -10.10 -21.33
CA VAL A 478 -20.95 -9.69 -21.64
C VAL A 478 -19.98 -10.81 -21.29
N CYS A 479 -20.12 -11.43 -20.12
CA CYS A 479 -19.30 -12.59 -19.73
C CYS A 479 -19.47 -13.77 -20.70
N LEU A 480 -20.70 -14.03 -21.16
CA LEU A 480 -21.00 -15.04 -22.18
C LEU A 480 -20.34 -14.72 -23.52
N LYS A 481 -20.28 -13.44 -23.91
CA LYS A 481 -19.57 -13.02 -25.12
C LYS A 481 -18.05 -13.15 -24.97
N VAL A 482 -17.49 -12.81 -23.81
CA VAL A 482 -16.08 -13.03 -23.46
C VAL A 482 -15.73 -14.51 -23.54
N LYS A 483 -16.59 -15.40 -23.05
CA LYS A 483 -16.44 -16.85 -23.22
C LYS A 483 -16.36 -17.24 -24.69
N ALA A 484 -17.26 -16.74 -25.54
CA ALA A 484 -17.26 -17.05 -26.97
C ALA A 484 -15.96 -16.59 -27.67
N LEU A 485 -15.42 -15.43 -27.32
CA LEU A 485 -14.14 -14.95 -27.82
C LEU A 485 -12.98 -15.86 -27.38
N ALA A 486 -12.91 -16.21 -26.09
CA ALA A 486 -11.90 -17.12 -25.56
C ALA A 486 -11.94 -18.50 -26.25
N GLN A 487 -13.14 -19.04 -26.44
CA GLN A 487 -13.35 -20.30 -27.15
C GLN A 487 -12.95 -20.22 -28.63
N ALA A 488 -13.06 -19.04 -29.26
CA ALA A 488 -12.56 -18.78 -30.60
C ALA A 488 -11.03 -18.65 -30.69
N GLY A 489 -10.32 -18.70 -29.55
CA GLY A 489 -8.85 -18.61 -29.47
C GLY A 489 -8.32 -17.20 -29.26
N ILE A 490 -9.17 -16.25 -28.88
CA ILE A 490 -8.79 -14.88 -28.58
C ILE A 490 -8.47 -14.76 -27.10
N VAL A 491 -7.32 -14.18 -26.75
CA VAL A 491 -6.97 -13.83 -25.38
C VAL A 491 -7.74 -12.57 -24.99
N VAL A 492 -8.66 -12.69 -24.04
CA VAL A 492 -9.45 -11.54 -23.54
C VAL A 492 -8.86 -11.04 -22.23
N ILE A 493 -8.48 -9.77 -22.20
CA ILE A 493 -7.96 -9.07 -21.03
C ILE A 493 -9.02 -8.08 -20.55
N ALA A 494 -9.33 -8.10 -19.25
CA ALA A 494 -10.30 -7.20 -18.65
C ALA A 494 -9.69 -6.48 -17.43
N ALA A 495 -9.97 -5.19 -17.27
CA ALA A 495 -9.66 -4.48 -16.05
C ALA A 495 -10.42 -5.09 -14.85
N ALA A 496 -9.86 -5.02 -13.64
CA ALA A 496 -10.54 -5.49 -12.42
C ALA A 496 -11.62 -4.52 -11.90
N GLY A 497 -11.46 -3.22 -12.18
CA GLY A 497 -12.31 -2.14 -11.68
C GLY A 497 -11.58 -1.24 -10.68
N ASN A 498 -12.13 -0.06 -10.39
CA ASN A 498 -11.47 0.97 -9.56
C ASN A 498 -12.19 1.26 -8.22
N LEU A 499 -12.96 0.29 -7.70
CA LEU A 499 -13.75 0.41 -6.46
C LEU A 499 -13.05 -0.28 -5.27
N GLY A 500 -11.72 -0.21 -5.20
CA GLY A 500 -10.91 -0.81 -4.14
C GLY A 500 -11.05 -0.16 -2.76
N LYS A 501 -11.63 1.05 -2.69
CA LYS A 501 -11.91 1.79 -1.46
C LYS A 501 -13.33 2.36 -1.46
N ASN A 502 -13.94 2.49 -0.29
CA ASN A 502 -15.19 3.23 -0.13
C ASN A 502 -14.93 4.75 -0.03
N ALA A 503 -16.00 5.54 0.10
CA ALA A 503 -15.93 6.99 0.26
C ALA A 503 -15.14 7.44 1.50
N LEU A 504 -15.03 6.58 2.52
CA LEU A 504 -14.28 6.82 3.75
C LEU A 504 -12.80 6.38 3.63
N GLY A 505 -12.35 5.99 2.44
CA GLY A 505 -10.97 5.55 2.19
C GLY A 505 -10.63 4.14 2.70
N GLN A 506 -11.60 3.40 3.22
CA GLN A 506 -11.43 2.05 3.77
C GLN A 506 -11.33 1.01 2.64
N LYS A 507 -10.46 0.02 2.82
CA LYS A 507 -10.24 -1.07 1.85
C LYS A 507 -11.53 -1.88 1.65
N MET A 508 -11.91 -2.11 0.40
CA MET A 508 -13.09 -2.90 0.02
C MET A 508 -12.71 -4.18 -0.73
N TYR A 509 -13.38 -5.28 -0.37
CA TYR A 509 -13.35 -6.56 -1.08
C TYR A 509 -14.68 -6.79 -1.79
N GLY A 510 -14.69 -7.66 -2.80
CA GLY A 510 -15.92 -8.02 -3.50
C GLY A 510 -16.31 -7.08 -4.64
N GLN A 511 -15.39 -6.26 -5.13
CA GLN A 511 -15.69 -5.13 -6.02
C GLN A 511 -15.22 -5.35 -7.46
N ILE A 512 -14.92 -6.59 -7.84
CA ILE A 512 -14.56 -6.95 -9.21
C ILE A 512 -15.77 -6.69 -10.13
N HIS A 513 -15.57 -5.84 -11.13
CA HIS A 513 -16.63 -5.43 -12.06
C HIS A 513 -16.78 -6.41 -13.23
N SER A 514 -17.87 -6.30 -14.00
CA SER A 514 -18.05 -7.02 -15.27
C SER A 514 -17.40 -6.23 -16.39
N PRO A 515 -16.62 -6.86 -17.31
CA PRO A 515 -16.45 -8.30 -17.49
C PRO A 515 -15.29 -8.96 -16.73
N GLY A 516 -14.62 -8.23 -15.82
CA GLY A 516 -13.52 -8.75 -14.99
C GLY A 516 -13.91 -9.91 -14.06
N ASN A 517 -15.20 -10.09 -13.75
CA ASN A 517 -15.71 -11.25 -13.02
C ASN A 517 -15.71 -12.55 -13.85
N SER A 518 -15.56 -12.47 -15.18
CA SER A 518 -15.54 -13.65 -16.04
C SER A 518 -14.29 -14.52 -15.81
N PRO A 519 -14.43 -15.83 -15.55
CA PRO A 519 -13.28 -16.73 -15.49
C PRO A 519 -12.64 -16.96 -16.85
N TYR A 520 -13.27 -16.54 -17.96
CA TYR A 520 -12.72 -16.67 -19.32
C TYR A 520 -11.79 -15.51 -19.71
N ALA A 521 -11.89 -14.36 -19.04
CA ALA A 521 -10.94 -13.26 -19.18
C ALA A 521 -9.76 -13.41 -18.20
N ILE A 522 -8.60 -12.90 -18.60
CA ILE A 522 -7.50 -12.57 -17.69
C ILE A 522 -7.82 -11.20 -17.09
N THR A 523 -8.17 -11.18 -15.81
CA THR A 523 -8.57 -9.98 -15.08
C THR A 523 -7.36 -9.34 -14.42
N VAL A 524 -7.17 -8.05 -14.64
CA VAL A 524 -5.95 -7.33 -14.28
C VAL A 524 -6.24 -6.26 -13.25
N GLY A 525 -5.66 -6.40 -12.06
CA GLY A 525 -5.62 -5.33 -11.05
C GLY A 525 -4.44 -4.38 -11.29
N ALA A 526 -4.38 -3.31 -10.49
CA ALA A 526 -3.36 -2.27 -10.62
C ALA A 526 -2.41 -2.26 -9.43
N SER A 527 -1.11 -2.22 -9.71
CA SER A 527 -0.07 -1.86 -8.76
C SER A 527 0.38 -0.42 -8.95
N ASN A 528 0.92 0.15 -7.87
CA ASN A 528 1.66 1.38 -7.88
C ASN A 528 3.14 1.04 -7.83
N SER A 529 3.86 1.32 -8.92
CA SER A 529 5.30 1.13 -8.99
C SER A 529 6.11 2.33 -8.52
N PHE A 530 5.45 3.37 -8.01
CA PHE A 530 6.07 4.63 -7.60
C PHE A 530 6.96 5.29 -8.68
N GLY A 531 6.78 4.91 -9.95
CA GLY A 531 7.59 5.39 -11.07
C GLY A 531 8.99 4.76 -11.15
N THR A 532 9.27 3.71 -10.37
CA THR A 532 10.57 3.04 -10.33
C THR A 532 10.58 1.76 -11.19
N THR A 533 11.79 1.25 -11.45
CA THR A 533 12.01 -0.08 -12.06
C THR A 533 12.26 -1.17 -11.04
N THR A 534 12.45 -0.80 -9.76
CA THR A 534 12.47 -1.76 -8.65
C THR A 534 11.08 -2.34 -8.46
N ARG A 535 11.03 -3.59 -8.00
CA ARG A 535 9.79 -4.32 -7.70
C ARG A 535 9.58 -4.51 -6.21
N ALA A 536 10.60 -4.22 -5.40
CA ALA A 536 10.57 -4.41 -3.96
C ALA A 536 9.72 -3.35 -3.24
N ASP A 537 9.58 -2.18 -3.84
CA ASP A 537 8.77 -1.03 -3.40
C ASP A 537 7.38 -1.00 -4.03
N ASP A 538 7.09 -1.87 -5.00
CA ASP A 538 5.78 -1.93 -5.65
C ASP A 538 4.70 -2.32 -4.61
N THR A 539 3.58 -1.60 -4.64
CA THR A 539 2.44 -1.86 -3.75
C THR A 539 1.14 -1.99 -4.55
N MET A 540 0.11 -2.57 -3.94
CA MET A 540 -1.22 -2.57 -4.55
C MET A 540 -1.76 -1.14 -4.65
N ALA A 541 -2.24 -0.74 -5.83
CA ALA A 541 -2.90 0.55 -5.98
C ALA A 541 -4.16 0.58 -5.11
N SER A 542 -4.36 1.70 -4.39
CA SER A 542 -5.44 1.84 -3.41
C SER A 542 -6.82 1.61 -4.04
N TYR A 543 -7.04 2.15 -5.25
CA TYR A 543 -8.27 2.04 -6.02
C TYR A 543 -8.47 0.68 -6.70
N SER A 544 -7.45 -0.18 -6.82
CA SER A 544 -7.59 -1.46 -7.53
C SER A 544 -8.67 -2.31 -6.88
N SER A 545 -9.66 -2.76 -7.66
CA SER A 545 -10.71 -3.64 -7.13
C SER A 545 -10.15 -4.99 -6.73
N ARG A 546 -10.75 -5.55 -5.69
CA ARG A 546 -10.31 -6.76 -5.01
C ARG A 546 -11.41 -7.81 -5.06
N GLY A 547 -11.02 -9.06 -5.22
CA GLY A 547 -11.93 -10.20 -5.16
C GLY A 547 -12.48 -10.46 -3.75
N PRO A 548 -13.13 -11.61 -3.54
CA PRO A 548 -13.63 -12.51 -4.58
C PRO A 548 -14.68 -11.82 -5.47
N THR A 549 -15.13 -12.45 -6.55
CA THR A 549 -16.28 -11.93 -7.31
C THR A 549 -17.56 -12.04 -6.48
N ARG A 550 -18.44 -11.03 -6.57
CA ARG A 550 -19.75 -11.00 -5.87
C ARG A 550 -20.94 -10.94 -6.81
N SER A 551 -20.74 -11.25 -8.09
CA SER A 551 -21.82 -11.56 -9.02
C SER A 551 -22.59 -12.80 -8.56
N PHE A 552 -23.90 -12.84 -8.85
CA PHE A 552 -24.78 -13.89 -8.35
C PHE A 552 -25.91 -14.25 -9.31
N TYR A 553 -26.56 -15.39 -9.07
CA TYR A 553 -27.87 -15.70 -9.65
C TYR A 553 -28.84 -16.09 -8.54
N ARG A 554 -30.14 -16.08 -8.83
CA ARG A 554 -31.18 -16.56 -7.90
C ARG A 554 -31.74 -17.88 -8.37
N THR A 555 -31.88 -18.83 -7.45
CA THR A 555 -32.55 -20.11 -7.71
C THR A 555 -34.06 -19.91 -7.86
N SER A 556 -34.78 -20.93 -8.36
CA SER A 556 -36.24 -20.92 -8.43
C SER A 556 -36.93 -20.67 -7.08
N ASN A 557 -36.24 -20.99 -5.98
CA ASN A 557 -36.76 -20.84 -4.62
C ASN A 557 -36.35 -19.49 -3.98
N GLY A 558 -35.78 -18.57 -4.77
CA GLY A 558 -35.40 -17.22 -4.32
C GLY A 558 -34.05 -17.11 -3.61
N THR A 559 -33.29 -18.19 -3.47
CA THR A 559 -31.96 -18.17 -2.83
C THR A 559 -30.91 -17.54 -3.74
N THR A 560 -30.19 -16.54 -3.24
CA THR A 560 -29.05 -15.92 -3.94
C THR A 560 -27.81 -16.80 -3.83
N VAL A 561 -27.20 -17.15 -4.96
CA VAL A 561 -25.95 -17.92 -5.05
C VAL A 561 -24.87 -17.06 -5.68
N TYR A 562 -23.86 -16.70 -4.88
CA TYR A 562 -22.73 -15.89 -5.31
C TYR A 562 -21.65 -16.74 -5.99
N ASP A 563 -21.01 -16.17 -7.02
CA ASP A 563 -19.97 -16.85 -7.78
C ASP A 563 -18.70 -17.07 -6.94
N ASN A 564 -18.30 -16.11 -6.11
CA ASN A 564 -17.15 -16.14 -5.19
C ASN A 564 -15.80 -16.57 -5.83
N LEU A 565 -15.55 -16.19 -7.09
CA LEU A 565 -14.30 -16.55 -7.78
C LEU A 565 -13.12 -15.73 -7.27
N ILE A 566 -11.92 -16.33 -7.24
CA ILE A 566 -10.67 -15.60 -7.00
C ILE A 566 -10.38 -14.71 -8.21
N LYS A 567 -10.27 -13.40 -7.97
CA LYS A 567 -9.91 -12.35 -8.94
C LYS A 567 -9.21 -11.20 -8.18
N PRO A 568 -8.35 -10.39 -8.82
CA PRO A 568 -7.88 -10.51 -10.21
C PRO A 568 -7.02 -11.77 -10.44
N ASP A 569 -6.72 -12.13 -11.70
CA ASP A 569 -5.79 -13.24 -11.99
C ASP A 569 -4.33 -12.79 -11.79
N ILE A 570 -4.00 -11.56 -12.18
CA ILE A 570 -2.69 -10.92 -12.02
C ILE A 570 -2.85 -9.41 -11.83
N VAL A 571 -1.76 -8.72 -11.51
CA VAL A 571 -1.69 -7.26 -11.50
C VAL A 571 -0.59 -6.73 -12.41
N SER A 572 -0.69 -5.48 -12.82
CA SER A 572 0.37 -4.79 -13.55
C SER A 572 0.44 -3.32 -13.11
N ALA A 573 1.50 -2.61 -13.47
CA ALA A 573 1.60 -1.19 -13.21
C ALA A 573 0.36 -0.47 -13.75
N GLY A 574 -0.25 0.40 -12.95
CA GLY A 574 -1.48 1.11 -13.32
C GLY A 574 -1.59 2.51 -12.76
N ASN A 575 -0.61 2.96 -11.97
CA ASN A 575 -0.62 4.25 -11.32
C ASN A 575 0.26 5.25 -12.06
N ARG A 576 -0.31 6.40 -12.43
CA ARG A 576 0.37 7.53 -13.08
C ARG A 576 1.18 7.09 -14.30
N LEU A 577 0.57 6.29 -15.18
CA LEU A 577 1.22 5.88 -16.43
C LEU A 577 1.09 6.98 -17.49
N VAL A 578 2.21 7.33 -18.11
CA VAL A 578 2.27 8.20 -19.29
C VAL A 578 1.81 7.43 -20.51
N SER A 579 0.88 7.99 -21.27
CA SER A 579 0.56 7.51 -22.61
C SER A 579 -0.08 8.58 -23.48
N TYR A 580 -0.51 8.17 -24.67
CA TYR A 580 -0.93 9.06 -25.74
C TYR A 580 -2.21 9.79 -25.35
N LYS A 581 -2.25 11.08 -25.67
CA LYS A 581 -3.40 11.95 -25.45
C LYS A 581 -4.10 12.21 -26.79
N SER A 582 -5.42 12.09 -26.84
CA SER A 582 -6.18 12.58 -28.00
C SER A 582 -6.36 14.11 -27.94
N ALA A 583 -6.36 14.77 -29.11
CA ALA A 583 -6.50 16.22 -29.18
C ALA A 583 -7.84 16.71 -28.61
N SER A 584 -7.80 17.72 -27.75
CA SER A 584 -8.99 18.42 -27.20
C SER A 584 -10.04 17.48 -26.59
N ASN A 585 -9.59 16.48 -25.83
CA ASN A 585 -10.48 15.50 -25.22
C ASN A 585 -11.10 15.96 -23.90
N LYS A 586 -12.24 15.36 -23.53
CA LYS A 586 -12.98 15.72 -22.34
C LYS A 586 -12.17 15.53 -21.04
N MET A 587 -11.46 14.41 -20.87
CA MET A 587 -10.68 14.15 -19.65
C MET A 587 -9.62 15.22 -19.40
N SER A 588 -8.87 15.57 -20.45
CA SER A 588 -7.84 16.60 -20.45
C SER A 588 -8.42 18.00 -20.20
N THR A 589 -9.61 18.28 -20.75
CA THR A 589 -10.31 19.56 -20.56
C THR A 589 -10.81 19.70 -19.12
N ASP A 590 -11.44 18.66 -18.58
CA ASP A 590 -11.96 18.66 -17.22
C ASP A 590 -10.82 18.60 -16.17
N ASN A 591 -9.68 18.00 -16.52
CA ASN A 591 -8.54 17.80 -15.62
C ASN A 591 -7.22 18.19 -16.31
N PRO A 592 -6.91 19.48 -16.46
CA PRO A 592 -5.71 19.94 -17.18
C PRO A 592 -4.39 19.42 -16.61
N MET A 593 -4.36 19.09 -15.31
CA MET A 593 -3.20 18.50 -14.62
C MET A 593 -2.78 17.11 -15.12
N LEU A 594 -3.63 16.44 -15.90
CA LEU A 594 -3.27 15.16 -16.53
C LEU A 594 -2.32 15.35 -17.71
N ASN A 595 -2.24 16.54 -18.29
CA ASN A 595 -1.46 16.80 -19.50
C ASN A 595 0.03 16.90 -19.20
N LEU A 596 0.87 16.18 -19.95
CA LEU A 596 2.31 16.38 -19.94
C LEU A 596 2.72 17.56 -20.82
N ASP A 597 2.00 17.75 -21.91
CA ASP A 597 2.29 18.78 -22.90
C ASP A 597 1.19 19.86 -22.90
N SER A 598 1.59 21.12 -23.02
CA SER A 598 0.68 22.26 -23.18
C SER A 598 0.01 22.32 -24.57
N THR A 599 0.39 21.42 -25.48
CA THR A 599 -0.10 21.39 -26.86
C THR A 599 -1.09 20.23 -27.11
N ASN A 600 -1.89 20.35 -28.18
CA ASN A 600 -2.79 19.30 -28.68
C ASN A 600 -2.30 18.74 -30.03
N GLY A 601 -0.99 18.53 -30.15
CA GLY A 601 -0.37 17.97 -31.34
C GLY A 601 -0.59 16.46 -31.47
N ASN A 602 -0.18 15.90 -32.60
CA ASN A 602 -0.27 14.46 -32.89
C ASN A 602 0.72 13.59 -32.08
N ASP A 603 1.44 14.16 -31.12
CA ASP A 603 2.40 13.47 -30.26
C ASP A 603 2.14 13.74 -28.77
N SER A 604 1.01 14.37 -28.44
CA SER A 604 0.74 14.82 -27.09
C SER A 604 0.53 13.65 -26.13
N MET A 605 0.96 13.83 -24.88
CA MET A 605 0.91 12.81 -23.83
C MET A 605 0.08 13.26 -22.62
N MET A 606 -0.44 12.29 -21.87
CA MET A 606 -1.11 12.50 -20.58
C MET A 606 -0.82 11.37 -19.59
N TYR A 607 -0.91 11.67 -18.29
CA TYR A 607 -0.87 10.67 -17.21
C TYR A 607 -2.28 10.17 -16.91
N MET A 608 -2.42 8.87 -16.67
CA MET A 608 -3.64 8.29 -16.10
C MET A 608 -3.34 7.22 -15.05
N SER A 609 -4.28 7.04 -14.13
CA SER A 609 -4.27 5.96 -13.13
C SER A 609 -5.53 5.11 -13.26
N GLY A 610 -5.38 3.79 -13.17
CA GLY A 610 -6.52 2.88 -13.16
C GLY A 610 -6.15 1.45 -13.53
N THR A 611 -7.01 0.51 -13.18
CA THR A 611 -6.94 -0.88 -13.72
C THR A 611 -7.11 -0.90 -15.25
N SER A 612 -7.77 0.12 -15.81
CA SER A 612 -7.85 0.41 -17.24
C SER A 612 -6.50 0.71 -17.90
N MET A 613 -5.50 1.15 -17.13
CA MET A 613 -4.12 1.38 -17.60
C MET A 613 -3.24 0.14 -17.39
N SER A 614 -3.57 -0.73 -16.41
CA SER A 614 -2.87 -2.00 -16.21
C SER A 614 -3.25 -3.07 -17.24
N ALA A 615 -4.53 -3.18 -17.59
CA ALA A 615 -5.05 -4.13 -18.57
C ALA A 615 -4.33 -4.05 -19.95
N PRO A 616 -4.11 -2.88 -20.57
CA PRO A 616 -3.44 -2.81 -21.87
C PRO A 616 -1.99 -3.30 -21.83
N LEU A 617 -1.30 -3.20 -20.69
CA LEU A 617 0.04 -3.76 -20.54
C LEU A 617 0.03 -5.28 -20.68
N VAL A 618 -0.95 -5.92 -20.05
CA VAL A 618 -1.17 -7.37 -20.15
C VAL A 618 -1.66 -7.76 -21.54
N ALA A 619 -2.45 -6.91 -22.21
CA ALA A 619 -2.88 -7.14 -23.59
C ALA A 619 -1.70 -7.14 -24.57
N GLY A 620 -0.83 -6.13 -24.49
CA GLY A 620 0.39 -6.11 -25.30
C GLY A 620 1.32 -7.28 -24.96
N ALA A 621 1.44 -7.63 -23.68
CA ALA A 621 2.18 -8.82 -23.24
C ALA A 621 1.66 -10.12 -23.86
N ALA A 622 0.34 -10.30 -23.93
CA ALA A 622 -0.27 -11.45 -24.58
C ALA A 622 0.07 -11.49 -26.08
N ALA A 623 0.07 -10.33 -26.75
CA ALA A 623 0.48 -10.25 -28.16
C ALA A 623 1.95 -10.67 -28.34
N LEU A 624 2.85 -10.25 -27.45
CA LEU A 624 4.25 -10.69 -27.48
C LEU A 624 4.38 -12.21 -27.27
N LEU A 625 3.66 -12.79 -26.30
CA LEU A 625 3.70 -14.25 -26.09
C LEU A 625 3.18 -15.03 -27.31
N LEU A 626 2.19 -14.50 -28.02
CA LEU A 626 1.69 -15.08 -29.26
C LEU A 626 2.65 -14.91 -30.43
N GLN A 627 3.46 -13.84 -30.47
CA GLN A 627 4.58 -13.73 -31.40
C GLN A 627 5.67 -14.76 -31.09
N VAL A 628 5.96 -15.01 -29.80
CA VAL A 628 6.93 -16.04 -29.37
C VAL A 628 6.48 -17.44 -29.78
N ASN A 629 5.20 -17.75 -29.61
CA ASN A 629 4.64 -19.05 -29.96
C ASN A 629 3.16 -18.90 -30.40
N PRO A 630 2.87 -18.87 -31.71
CA PRO A 630 1.54 -18.55 -32.24
C PRO A 630 0.50 -19.64 -31.98
N ASN A 631 0.92 -20.84 -31.55
CA ASN A 631 0.02 -21.94 -31.22
C ASN A 631 -0.44 -21.93 -29.77
N LEU A 632 0.06 -21.01 -28.93
CA LEU A 632 -0.38 -20.89 -27.55
C LEU A 632 -1.89 -20.63 -27.48
N THR A 633 -2.53 -21.36 -26.59
CA THR A 633 -3.95 -21.21 -26.31
C THR A 633 -4.16 -20.05 -25.32
N PRO A 634 -5.36 -19.45 -25.24
CA PRO A 634 -5.62 -18.42 -24.23
C PRO A 634 -5.34 -18.86 -22.79
N ASN A 635 -5.60 -20.13 -22.46
CA ASN A 635 -5.31 -20.67 -21.13
C ASN A 635 -3.81 -20.93 -20.92
N MET A 636 -3.04 -21.23 -21.97
CA MET A 636 -1.58 -21.32 -21.85
C MET A 636 -0.95 -19.93 -21.68
N VAL A 637 -1.43 -18.93 -22.41
CA VAL A 637 -1.01 -17.53 -22.21
C VAL A 637 -1.28 -17.10 -20.76
N ARG A 638 -2.49 -17.38 -20.26
CA ARG A 638 -2.85 -17.15 -18.86
C ARG A 638 -1.94 -17.91 -17.88
N MET A 639 -1.66 -19.19 -18.14
CA MET A 639 -0.80 -20.00 -17.29
C MET A 639 0.60 -19.40 -17.23
N ILE A 640 1.20 -19.08 -18.38
CA ILE A 640 2.55 -18.53 -18.45
C ILE A 640 2.63 -17.23 -17.64
N MET A 641 1.69 -16.30 -17.85
CA MET A 641 1.67 -15.02 -17.13
C MET A 641 1.54 -15.18 -15.61
N GLN A 642 0.67 -16.07 -15.13
CA GLN A 642 0.48 -16.29 -13.69
C GLN A 642 1.65 -17.06 -13.08
N TYR A 643 2.14 -18.09 -13.76
CA TYR A 643 3.23 -18.93 -13.25
C TYR A 643 4.52 -18.14 -13.08
N THR A 644 4.78 -17.17 -13.95
CA THR A 644 5.99 -16.33 -13.92
C THR A 644 5.81 -15.02 -13.17
N ALA A 645 4.58 -14.68 -12.75
CA ALA A 645 4.28 -13.44 -12.04
C ALA A 645 5.15 -13.30 -10.78
N THR A 646 5.42 -12.06 -10.39
CA THR A 646 6.20 -11.74 -9.19
C THR A 646 5.27 -11.34 -8.06
N PRO A 647 5.22 -12.07 -6.93
CA PRO A 647 4.40 -11.69 -5.78
C PRO A 647 4.78 -10.29 -5.24
N ILE A 648 3.76 -9.49 -4.94
CA ILE A 648 3.89 -8.19 -4.28
C ILE A 648 3.86 -8.40 -2.76
N ALA A 649 4.82 -7.80 -2.05
CA ALA A 649 4.91 -7.88 -0.60
C ALA A 649 3.65 -7.26 0.07
N GLY A 650 3.13 -7.93 1.10
CA GLY A 650 1.98 -7.45 1.88
C GLY A 650 0.62 -7.51 1.17
N ALA A 651 0.54 -8.01 -0.07
CA ALA A 651 -0.71 -8.20 -0.80
C ALA A 651 -1.22 -9.64 -0.70
N ASN A 652 -2.53 -9.85 -0.53
CA ASN A 652 -3.11 -11.20 -0.57
C ASN A 652 -3.64 -11.57 -1.97
N THR A 653 -3.99 -12.84 -2.18
CA THR A 653 -4.44 -13.37 -3.48
C THR A 653 -5.69 -12.67 -4.04
N PHE A 654 -6.61 -12.15 -3.21
CA PHE A 654 -7.76 -11.39 -3.70
C PHE A 654 -7.39 -9.96 -4.13
N GLU A 655 -6.20 -9.49 -3.79
CA GLU A 655 -5.67 -8.21 -4.24
C GLU A 655 -4.78 -8.37 -5.47
N GLN A 656 -3.84 -9.31 -5.43
CA GLN A 656 -2.80 -9.44 -6.44
C GLN A 656 -2.99 -10.60 -7.43
N GLY A 657 -3.92 -11.52 -7.18
CA GLY A 657 -3.99 -12.79 -7.92
C GLY A 657 -2.70 -13.59 -7.74
N ALA A 658 -2.09 -14.01 -8.85
CA ALA A 658 -0.77 -14.65 -8.84
C ALA A 658 0.41 -13.67 -8.64
N GLY A 659 0.16 -12.36 -8.69
CA GLY A 659 1.18 -11.33 -8.55
C GLY A 659 1.32 -10.45 -9.79
N GLN A 660 2.41 -9.70 -9.83
CA GLN A 660 2.66 -8.68 -10.82
C GLN A 660 3.26 -9.24 -12.12
N LEU A 661 2.78 -8.71 -13.26
CA LEU A 661 3.22 -9.10 -14.61
C LEU A 661 4.74 -9.05 -14.75
N ASN A 662 5.34 -10.19 -15.03
CA ASN A 662 6.78 -10.36 -15.28
C ASN A 662 7.01 -10.85 -16.71
N MET A 663 7.41 -9.95 -17.60
CA MET A 663 7.57 -10.29 -19.02
C MET A 663 8.86 -10.98 -19.37
N GLU A 664 9.93 -10.75 -18.64
CA GLU A 664 11.17 -11.50 -18.78
C GLU A 664 10.90 -12.99 -18.54
N GLY A 665 10.31 -13.31 -17.37
CA GLY A 665 9.97 -14.69 -17.02
C GLY A 665 8.97 -15.31 -17.99
N ALA A 666 7.92 -14.57 -18.36
CA ALA A 666 6.89 -15.05 -19.27
C ALA A 666 7.45 -15.41 -20.66
N VAL A 667 8.28 -14.55 -21.24
CA VAL A 667 8.92 -14.80 -22.54
C VAL A 667 9.91 -15.96 -22.43
N ARG A 668 10.76 -15.97 -21.40
CA ARG A 668 11.72 -17.05 -21.17
C ARG A 668 11.04 -18.41 -21.04
N LEU A 669 9.94 -18.48 -20.29
CA LEU A 669 9.15 -19.69 -20.16
C LEU A 669 8.50 -20.10 -21.49
N ALA A 670 7.83 -19.18 -22.19
CA ALA A 670 7.18 -19.44 -23.46
C ALA A 670 8.15 -19.92 -24.56
N ARG A 671 9.37 -19.37 -24.57
CA ARG A 671 10.44 -19.78 -25.50
C ARG A 671 10.96 -21.18 -25.23
N SER A 672 10.87 -21.65 -23.99
CA SER A 672 11.32 -22.98 -23.60
C SER A 672 10.34 -24.09 -24.03
N LEU A 673 9.09 -23.75 -24.34
CA LEU A 673 8.07 -24.68 -24.83
C LEU A 673 8.31 -25.08 -26.30
N LYS A 674 7.76 -26.25 -26.68
CA LYS A 674 7.75 -26.73 -28.07
C LYS A 674 7.03 -25.75 -29.00
N THR A 675 7.54 -25.64 -30.23
CA THR A 675 6.90 -24.94 -31.36
C THR A 675 6.33 -25.90 -32.38
N GLY A 676 5.47 -25.41 -33.26
CA GLY A 676 4.88 -26.21 -34.34
C GLY A 676 3.91 -27.29 -33.85
N VAL A 677 3.63 -27.32 -32.55
CA VAL A 677 2.67 -28.21 -31.93
C VAL A 677 1.33 -27.49 -31.85
N ASP A 678 0.27 -28.14 -32.32
CA ASP A 678 -1.09 -27.68 -32.05
C ASP A 678 -1.51 -28.13 -30.64
N PHE A 679 -1.38 -27.21 -29.68
CA PHE A 679 -1.77 -27.46 -28.30
C PHE A 679 -3.27 -27.75 -28.13
N GLN A 680 -4.13 -27.45 -29.10
CA GLN A 680 -5.55 -27.81 -29.03
C GLN A 680 -5.78 -29.30 -29.25
N MET A 681 -4.92 -29.94 -30.06
CA MET A 681 -5.03 -31.35 -30.40
C MET A 681 -4.27 -32.27 -29.45
N LEU A 682 -3.41 -31.73 -28.58
CA LEU A 682 -2.63 -32.55 -27.66
C LEU A 682 -3.52 -33.33 -26.69
N ALA A 683 -3.08 -34.57 -26.44
CA ALA A 683 -3.60 -35.40 -25.37
C ALA A 683 -3.00 -34.93 -24.04
N LYS A 684 -3.78 -35.06 -22.98
CA LYS A 684 -3.35 -34.82 -21.61
C LYS A 684 -2.08 -35.63 -21.27
N GLY A 685 -1.14 -35.02 -20.54
CA GLY A 685 0.12 -35.64 -20.15
C GLY A 685 1.12 -35.77 -21.29
N THR A 686 0.83 -35.19 -22.46
CA THR A 686 1.83 -35.07 -23.52
C THR A 686 2.83 -33.98 -23.13
N SER A 687 4.11 -34.27 -23.26
CA SER A 687 5.17 -33.29 -22.98
C SER A 687 5.05 -32.07 -23.89
N THR A 688 4.92 -30.88 -23.28
CA THR A 688 4.87 -29.56 -23.91
C THR A 688 6.25 -28.96 -24.15
N VAL A 689 7.30 -29.61 -23.66
CA VAL A 689 8.69 -29.15 -23.67
C VAL A 689 9.58 -30.11 -24.50
N PRO A 690 10.68 -29.65 -25.10
CA PRO A 690 11.60 -30.51 -25.85
C PRO A 690 12.26 -31.60 -24.98
N THR A 691 12.79 -32.65 -25.61
CA THR A 691 13.59 -33.68 -24.92
C THR A 691 14.83 -33.06 -24.28
N GLY A 692 15.16 -33.45 -23.05
CA GLY A 692 16.29 -32.88 -22.30
C GLY A 692 16.03 -31.49 -21.72
N TRP A 693 14.79 -31.00 -21.77
CA TRP A 693 14.42 -29.73 -21.15
C TRP A 693 14.57 -29.76 -19.63
N ALA A 694 15.13 -28.68 -19.09
CA ALA A 694 15.12 -28.36 -17.68
C ALA A 694 14.32 -27.06 -17.46
N MET A 695 13.69 -26.95 -16.28
CA MET A 695 12.94 -25.76 -15.90
C MET A 695 13.86 -24.52 -15.93
N PRO A 696 13.50 -23.43 -16.63
CA PRO A 696 14.24 -22.18 -16.55
C PRO A 696 14.29 -21.68 -15.11
N THR A 697 15.39 -21.00 -14.74
CA THR A 697 15.54 -20.39 -13.40
C THR A 697 14.31 -19.59 -13.02
N THR A 698 13.64 -19.94 -11.92
CA THR A 698 12.36 -19.35 -11.54
C THR A 698 12.51 -18.04 -10.75
N THR A 699 13.55 -17.27 -11.10
CA THR A 699 13.79 -15.92 -10.61
C THR A 699 14.00 -15.00 -11.80
N THR A 700 13.65 -13.74 -11.64
CA THR A 700 13.84 -12.70 -12.64
C THR A 700 14.51 -11.50 -11.99
N THR A 701 15.46 -10.89 -12.69
CA THR A 701 16.08 -9.62 -12.27
C THR A 701 15.59 -8.49 -13.17
N ILE A 702 14.83 -7.54 -12.61
CA ILE A 702 14.37 -6.32 -13.28
C ILE A 702 14.85 -5.12 -12.45
N GLY A 703 15.45 -4.12 -13.11
CA GLY A 703 15.95 -2.92 -12.41
C GLY A 703 16.95 -3.23 -11.30
N GLY A 704 17.79 -4.26 -11.48
CA GLY A 704 18.78 -4.70 -10.47
C GLY A 704 18.21 -5.54 -9.31
N ASN A 705 16.89 -5.71 -9.22
CA ASN A 705 16.23 -6.45 -8.16
C ASN A 705 15.81 -7.84 -8.62
N THR A 706 16.21 -8.86 -7.88
CA THR A 706 15.88 -10.26 -8.19
C THR A 706 14.67 -10.70 -7.38
N SER A 707 13.67 -11.26 -8.05
CA SER A 707 12.45 -11.75 -7.41
C SER A 707 12.07 -13.13 -7.93
N SER A 708 11.54 -13.96 -7.03
CA SER A 708 11.04 -15.30 -7.37
C SER A 708 9.71 -15.23 -8.11
N TRP A 709 9.49 -16.20 -9.00
CA TRP A 709 8.22 -16.41 -9.66
C TRP A 709 7.19 -17.00 -8.69
N ALA A 710 5.91 -16.74 -8.93
CA ALA A 710 4.79 -17.26 -8.14
C ALA A 710 4.61 -18.78 -8.28
N GLN A 711 4.94 -19.34 -9.46
CA GLN A 711 4.91 -20.77 -9.77
C GLN A 711 3.57 -21.46 -9.54
N HIS A 712 2.48 -20.69 -9.66
CA HIS A 712 1.12 -21.18 -9.53
C HIS A 712 0.16 -20.50 -10.52
N VAL A 713 -1.04 -21.04 -10.64
CA VAL A 713 -2.10 -20.54 -11.51
C VAL A 713 -3.41 -20.53 -10.72
N ILE A 714 -4.11 -19.39 -10.77
CA ILE A 714 -5.41 -19.21 -10.13
C ILE A 714 -6.50 -19.95 -10.93
N GLY A 715 -7.24 -20.80 -10.24
CA GLY A 715 -8.48 -21.45 -10.71
C GLY A 715 -9.72 -20.67 -10.28
N LYS A 716 -10.87 -21.34 -10.13
CA LYS A 716 -12.10 -20.67 -9.64
C LYS A 716 -12.03 -20.33 -8.15
N TYR A 717 -11.69 -21.32 -7.34
CA TYR A 717 -11.69 -21.27 -5.87
C TYR A 717 -10.37 -21.74 -5.26
N THR A 718 -9.34 -21.90 -6.08
CA THR A 718 -8.08 -22.56 -5.70
C THR A 718 -6.92 -21.96 -6.49
N SER A 719 -5.70 -22.28 -6.05
CA SER A 719 -4.47 -22.06 -6.80
C SER A 719 -3.80 -23.42 -7.02
N ILE A 720 -3.23 -23.62 -8.21
CA ILE A 720 -2.59 -24.87 -8.62
C ILE A 720 -1.13 -24.56 -8.91
N SER A 721 -0.20 -25.30 -8.32
CA SER A 721 1.25 -25.09 -8.48
C SER A 721 1.96 -26.34 -9.02
N GLY A 722 3.23 -26.17 -9.41
CA GLY A 722 4.13 -27.26 -9.75
C GLY A 722 4.56 -27.31 -11.22
N ALA A 723 5.75 -27.87 -11.46
CA ALA A 723 6.41 -27.84 -12.77
C ALA A 723 5.65 -28.57 -13.89
N ASN A 724 4.76 -29.52 -13.55
CA ASN A 724 3.95 -30.23 -14.55
C ASN A 724 2.88 -29.36 -15.20
N LEU A 725 2.53 -28.22 -14.59
CA LEU A 725 1.72 -27.21 -15.28
C LEU A 725 2.45 -26.71 -16.53
N VAL A 726 3.78 -26.64 -16.48
CA VAL A 726 4.61 -26.20 -17.59
C VAL A 726 4.98 -27.37 -18.50
N SER A 727 5.51 -28.47 -17.94
CA SER A 727 6.17 -29.54 -18.70
C SER A 727 5.22 -30.58 -19.31
N GLN A 728 3.98 -30.63 -18.84
CA GLN A 728 2.96 -31.59 -19.27
C GLN A 728 1.69 -30.88 -19.72
N PHE A 729 1.11 -31.33 -20.83
CA PHE A 729 -0.11 -30.75 -21.36
C PHE A 729 -1.30 -31.08 -20.45
N GLN A 730 -2.05 -30.03 -20.08
CA GLN A 730 -3.25 -30.14 -19.25
C GLN A 730 -4.49 -29.97 -20.12
N THR A 731 -5.54 -30.78 -19.91
CA THR A 731 -6.78 -30.66 -20.70
C THR A 731 -7.41 -29.28 -20.57
N VAL A 732 -7.23 -28.63 -19.41
CA VAL A 732 -7.70 -27.26 -19.15
C VAL A 732 -7.05 -26.20 -20.04
N TYR A 733 -5.95 -26.50 -20.73
CA TYR A 733 -5.34 -25.59 -21.69
C TYR A 733 -6.10 -25.52 -23.02
N LYS A 734 -7.04 -26.42 -23.29
CA LYS A 734 -7.91 -26.31 -24.46
C LYS A 734 -8.90 -25.15 -24.31
N ARG A 735 -9.28 -24.55 -25.44
CA ARG A 735 -10.07 -23.30 -25.50
C ARG A 735 -11.48 -23.44 -24.91
N GLU A 736 -12.04 -24.64 -24.96
CA GLU A 736 -13.35 -24.98 -24.43
C GLU A 736 -13.40 -25.08 -22.90
N ASN A 737 -12.23 -25.20 -22.25
CA ASN A 737 -12.11 -25.45 -20.82
C ASN A 737 -11.75 -24.19 -20.04
N LEU A 738 -12.01 -24.22 -18.73
CA LEU A 738 -11.48 -23.25 -17.77
C LEU A 738 -10.39 -23.93 -16.95
N ILE A 739 -9.40 -23.14 -16.51
CA ILE A 739 -8.40 -23.61 -15.54
C ILE A 739 -9.08 -24.05 -14.23
N GLY A 740 -10.22 -23.48 -13.84
CA GLY A 740 -10.96 -24.02 -12.68
C GLY A 740 -11.75 -25.30 -12.94
N THR A 741 -11.87 -25.79 -14.17
CA THR A 741 -12.72 -26.95 -14.49
C THR A 741 -12.07 -28.25 -14.00
N GLY A 742 -12.83 -29.08 -13.30
CA GLY A 742 -12.35 -30.36 -12.76
C GLY A 742 -11.72 -30.27 -11.37
N VAL A 743 -11.74 -29.09 -10.73
CA VAL A 743 -11.48 -28.94 -9.29
C VAL A 743 -12.82 -28.63 -8.62
N ASN A 744 -13.42 -29.63 -7.98
CA ASN A 744 -14.72 -29.47 -7.31
C ASN A 744 -14.55 -29.48 -5.79
N PHE A 745 -15.24 -28.54 -5.14
CA PHE A 745 -15.48 -28.52 -3.71
C PHE A 745 -16.99 -28.64 -3.51
N ALA A 746 -17.46 -29.84 -3.17
CA ALA A 746 -18.87 -30.07 -2.86
C ALA A 746 -18.96 -30.91 -1.58
N SER A 747 -19.79 -30.46 -0.63
CA SER A 747 -20.13 -31.21 0.59
C SER A 747 -18.91 -31.66 1.43
N GLY A 748 -17.88 -30.81 1.55
CA GLY A 748 -16.67 -31.12 2.33
C GLY A 748 -15.67 -32.05 1.63
N ASN A 749 -15.96 -32.51 0.41
CA ASN A 749 -15.04 -33.34 -0.38
C ASN A 749 -14.35 -32.50 -1.46
N PHE A 750 -13.02 -32.60 -1.49
CA PHE A 750 -12.19 -32.14 -2.59
C PHE A 750 -12.09 -33.26 -3.63
N THR A 751 -12.55 -33.00 -4.85
CA THR A 751 -12.42 -33.95 -5.95
C THR A 751 -11.68 -33.29 -7.09
N LEU A 752 -10.49 -33.81 -7.39
CA LEU A 752 -9.85 -33.57 -8.69
C LEU A 752 -10.37 -34.59 -9.67
N ASN A 753 -10.95 -34.08 -10.74
CA ASN A 753 -11.16 -34.88 -11.91
C ASN A 753 -9.79 -35.15 -12.57
N THR A 754 -9.26 -36.35 -12.32
CA THR A 754 -8.06 -36.88 -12.97
C THR A 754 -8.24 -37.14 -14.48
N GLY A 755 -9.34 -36.70 -15.10
CA GLY A 755 -9.47 -36.52 -16.54
C GLY A 755 -9.00 -35.14 -17.03
N SER A 756 -8.90 -34.14 -16.14
CA SER A 756 -8.54 -32.75 -16.50
C SER A 756 -7.07 -32.38 -16.21
N TYR A 757 -6.43 -33.01 -15.22
CA TYR A 757 -5.07 -32.68 -14.74
C TYR A 757 -4.10 -33.85 -14.66
N PHE A 758 -2.91 -33.76 -15.27
CA PHE A 758 -1.81 -34.74 -15.13
C PHE A 758 -0.74 -34.12 -14.24
N THR A 759 -0.71 -34.54 -12.97
CA THR A 759 0.25 -34.04 -11.99
C THR A 759 0.89 -35.22 -11.25
N THR A 760 2.19 -35.13 -10.93
CA THR A 760 2.95 -36.14 -10.15
C THR A 760 2.89 -35.86 -8.65
N GLY A 761 2.22 -34.77 -8.26
CA GLY A 761 1.97 -34.39 -6.89
C GLY A 761 0.85 -33.36 -6.86
N LEU A 762 0.03 -33.41 -5.82
CA LEU A 762 -1.05 -32.47 -5.61
C LEU A 762 -0.81 -31.75 -4.29
N ALA A 763 -0.45 -30.46 -4.38
CA ALA A 763 -0.53 -29.57 -3.23
C ALA A 763 -1.88 -28.84 -3.29
N VAL A 764 -2.85 -29.30 -2.49
CA VAL A 764 -4.04 -28.51 -2.17
C VAL A 764 -3.74 -27.79 -0.87
N ASN A 765 -3.57 -26.47 -0.91
CA ASN A 765 -3.56 -25.72 0.32
C ASN A 765 -5.01 -25.65 0.85
N ARG A 766 -5.24 -26.20 2.05
CA ARG A 766 -6.49 -26.04 2.76
C ARG A 766 -6.64 -24.55 3.11
N ASN A 767 -7.57 -23.87 2.44
CA ASN A 767 -8.75 -23.26 3.09
C ASN A 767 -9.18 -21.89 2.52
N VAL A 768 -10.33 -21.92 1.88
CA VAL A 768 -11.29 -20.81 1.77
C VAL A 768 -12.02 -20.67 3.11
N THR A 769 -12.37 -19.47 3.57
CA THR A 769 -13.40 -19.32 4.61
C THR A 769 -14.51 -18.35 4.23
N THR A 770 -15.69 -18.71 4.70
CA THR A 770 -17.01 -18.23 4.32
C THR A 770 -17.47 -17.06 5.19
N SER A 771 -18.68 -16.59 4.89
CA SER A 771 -19.38 -15.38 5.36
C SER A 771 -19.68 -15.24 6.87
N ASN A 772 -19.01 -15.97 7.75
CA ASN A 772 -19.23 -15.94 9.21
C ASN A 772 -17.96 -15.65 10.04
N GLY A 773 -16.91 -15.09 9.44
CA GLY A 773 -15.87 -14.36 10.17
C GLY A 773 -14.87 -15.20 10.97
N GLN A 774 -14.86 -16.52 10.84
CA GLN A 774 -13.76 -17.36 11.31
C GLN A 774 -12.75 -17.56 10.16
N PRO A 775 -11.45 -17.26 10.33
CA PRO A 775 -10.44 -17.58 9.35
C PRO A 775 -10.04 -19.05 9.48
N PHE A 776 -9.94 -19.76 8.36
CA PHE A 776 -9.03 -20.89 8.31
C PHE A 776 -7.62 -20.36 8.11
N GLY A 777 -7.01 -20.11 9.26
CA GLY A 777 -5.69 -19.57 9.46
C GLY A 777 -5.47 -19.36 10.94
N ALA A 778 -5.80 -20.35 11.77
CA ALA A 778 -5.02 -20.55 12.98
C ALA A 778 -3.72 -21.22 12.50
N GLY A 779 -2.71 -20.41 12.18
CA GLY A 779 -1.38 -20.86 11.75
C GLY A 779 -1.03 -20.68 10.26
N THR A 780 -1.26 -19.51 9.65
CA THR A 780 -0.67 -19.22 8.32
C THR A 780 0.83 -19.02 8.41
N THR A 781 1.59 -19.78 7.60
CA THR A 781 2.74 -19.23 6.87
C THR A 781 2.70 -19.73 5.41
N TYR A 782 2.45 -18.80 4.49
CA TYR A 782 2.68 -18.96 3.05
C TYR A 782 4.08 -18.43 2.78
N LEU A 783 5.01 -19.30 2.37
CA LEU A 783 6.38 -19.01 1.90
C LEU A 783 7.24 -18.13 2.83
N SER A 784 7.90 -18.73 3.82
CA SER A 784 9.16 -18.19 4.35
C SER A 784 10.32 -18.88 3.63
N TYR A 785 10.88 -18.26 2.59
CA TYR A 785 12.26 -18.57 2.24
C TYR A 785 13.15 -17.85 3.26
N GLY A 786 13.95 -18.59 4.02
CA GLY A 786 15.05 -18.05 4.83
C GLY A 786 14.83 -18.09 6.34
N VAL A 787 13.77 -17.47 6.86
CA VAL A 787 13.56 -17.36 8.33
C VAL A 787 12.06 -17.30 8.65
N LEU A 788 11.61 -18.11 9.60
CA LEU A 788 10.27 -18.05 10.17
C LEU A 788 10.38 -17.44 11.58
N VAL A 789 9.80 -16.26 11.78
CA VAL A 789 9.78 -15.54 13.06
C VAL A 789 8.34 -15.42 13.54
N GLY A 790 8.05 -15.92 14.73
CA GLY A 790 6.75 -15.76 15.39
C GLY A 790 6.92 -15.26 16.81
N ASP A 791 6.19 -14.20 17.16
CA ASP A 791 6.06 -13.73 18.53
C ASP A 791 4.83 -14.42 19.15
N GLY A 792 5.02 -15.26 20.18
CA GLY A 792 3.94 -15.96 20.89
C GLY A 792 3.86 -17.48 20.66
N VAL A 793 2.63 -18.03 20.52
CA VAL A 793 2.38 -19.49 20.48
C VAL A 793 2.22 -20.01 19.04
N LEU A 794 3.10 -20.93 18.63
CA LEU A 794 3.04 -21.67 17.37
C LEU A 794 2.41 -23.05 17.63
N VAL A 795 1.21 -23.32 17.10
CA VAL A 795 0.54 -24.63 17.20
C VAL A 795 0.43 -25.26 15.82
N GLY A 796 1.01 -26.46 15.65
CA GLY A 796 0.92 -27.24 14.43
C GLY A 796 0.39 -28.65 14.69
N ASP A 797 -0.69 -29.04 14.03
CA ASP A 797 -1.16 -30.43 14.00
C ASP A 797 -0.59 -31.13 12.76
N GLY A 798 0.27 -32.14 12.96
CA GLY A 798 0.89 -32.92 11.87
C GLY A 798 2.40 -32.69 11.65
N VAL A 799 2.84 -32.66 10.38
CA VAL A 799 4.28 -32.64 10.02
C VAL A 799 4.74 -31.23 9.64
N LEU A 800 5.73 -30.70 10.35
CA LEU A 800 6.41 -29.43 10.05
C LEU A 800 7.71 -29.72 9.29
N VAL A 801 7.82 -29.22 8.05
CA VAL A 801 9.04 -29.36 7.21
C VAL A 801 9.55 -27.98 6.81
N GLY A 802 10.80 -27.68 7.15
CA GLY A 802 11.44 -26.39 6.83
C GLY A 802 12.89 -26.56 6.39
N ASP A 803 13.31 -25.73 5.43
CA ASP A 803 14.70 -25.58 5.00
C ASP A 803 15.14 -24.14 5.38
N GLY A 804 15.80 -23.98 6.53
CA GLY A 804 16.14 -22.67 7.10
C GLY A 804 16.14 -22.58 8.63
N VAL A 805 16.08 -21.36 9.18
CA VAL A 805 16.08 -21.09 10.64
C VAL A 805 14.67 -20.82 11.14
N LEU A 806 14.28 -21.49 12.23
CA LEU A 806 13.01 -21.24 12.94
C LEU A 806 13.32 -20.51 14.26
N VAL A 807 12.73 -19.32 14.43
CA VAL A 807 12.86 -18.49 15.63
C VAL A 807 11.47 -18.22 16.20
N ALA A 808 11.25 -18.64 17.45
CA ALA A 808 10.01 -18.36 18.17
C ALA A 808 10.34 -17.79 19.55
N ASP A 809 9.66 -16.71 19.92
CA ASP A 809 9.69 -16.12 21.27
C ASP A 809 8.36 -16.50 21.96
N GLY A 810 8.32 -17.69 22.57
CA GLY A 810 7.11 -18.30 23.13
C GLY A 810 7.01 -19.83 23.03
N VAL A 811 5.80 -20.37 22.87
CA VAL A 811 5.50 -21.82 23.00
C VAL A 811 5.29 -22.47 21.63
N LEU A 812 5.94 -23.59 21.34
CA LEU A 812 5.72 -24.38 20.11
C LEU A 812 5.10 -25.75 20.45
N VAL A 813 3.87 -25.99 20.01
CA VAL A 813 3.11 -27.22 20.29
C VAL A 813 2.85 -27.98 19.00
N GLY A 814 3.17 -29.27 18.96
CA GLY A 814 2.73 -30.10 17.84
C GLY A 814 2.68 -31.60 18.09
N ASP A 815 1.62 -32.24 17.61
CA ASP A 815 1.33 -33.67 17.85
C ASP A 815 1.97 -34.62 16.79
N GLY A 816 2.90 -34.13 15.96
CA GLY A 816 3.48 -34.90 14.85
C GLY A 816 5.01 -34.79 14.67
N VAL A 817 5.49 -34.86 13.43
CA VAL A 817 6.93 -34.96 13.09
C VAL A 817 7.47 -33.59 12.67
N LEU A 818 8.61 -33.16 13.20
CA LEU A 818 9.31 -31.95 12.74
C LEU A 818 10.60 -32.38 12.02
N VAL A 819 10.76 -31.97 10.76
CA VAL A 819 11.92 -32.29 9.91
C VAL A 819 12.53 -30.98 9.41
N GLY A 820 13.82 -30.77 9.64
CA GLY A 820 14.51 -29.61 9.06
C GLY A 820 16.04 -29.76 9.00
N ASP A 821 16.62 -29.17 7.95
CA ASP A 821 18.06 -29.20 7.65
C ASP A 821 18.81 -27.96 8.20
N GLY A 822 18.22 -27.25 9.18
CA GLY A 822 18.71 -25.96 9.69
C GLY A 822 18.69 -25.80 11.21
N VAL A 823 18.76 -24.55 11.71
CA VAL A 823 18.87 -24.23 13.16
C VAL A 823 17.49 -23.95 13.76
N LEU A 824 17.19 -24.58 14.90
CA LEU A 824 16.02 -24.32 15.74
C LEU A 824 16.43 -23.51 16.97
N VAL A 825 15.85 -22.33 17.18
CA VAL A 825 16.05 -21.51 18.39
C VAL A 825 14.71 -21.14 19.00
N GLY A 826 14.54 -21.39 20.30
CA GLY A 826 13.35 -21.00 21.06
C GLY A 826 13.70 -20.44 22.42
N ASP A 827 12.90 -19.49 22.91
CA ASP A 827 12.85 -19.09 24.33
C ASP A 827 11.38 -19.12 24.80
N GLY A 828 11.04 -20.16 25.57
CA GLY A 828 9.69 -20.66 25.88
C GLY A 828 9.53 -22.17 25.57
N VAL A 829 8.36 -22.79 25.82
CA VAL A 829 8.25 -24.28 25.87
C VAL A 829 7.83 -24.92 24.54
N LEU A 830 8.56 -25.95 24.12
CA LEU A 830 8.37 -26.72 22.89
C LEU A 830 8.00 -28.18 23.24
N VAL A 831 6.82 -28.71 22.90
CA VAL A 831 6.48 -30.13 23.19
C VAL A 831 5.77 -30.81 22.02
N GLY A 832 6.19 -32.05 21.73
CA GLY A 832 5.49 -32.96 20.82
C GLY A 832 5.43 -34.40 21.34
N ASP A 833 4.54 -35.19 20.76
CA ASP A 833 4.31 -36.61 21.11
C ASP A 833 4.78 -37.58 19.99
N GLY A 834 5.74 -37.12 19.17
CA GLY A 834 6.33 -37.80 18.01
C GLY A 834 7.84 -37.55 17.85
N VAL A 835 8.42 -37.81 16.67
CA VAL A 835 9.89 -37.73 16.44
C VAL A 835 10.31 -36.44 15.73
N LEU A 836 11.32 -35.78 16.29
CA LEU A 836 12.03 -34.57 15.83
C LEU A 836 13.49 -34.98 15.54
N VAL A 837 14.00 -34.84 14.32
CA VAL A 837 15.44 -35.07 13.99
C VAL A 837 15.98 -33.90 13.18
N GLY A 838 17.14 -33.37 13.59
CA GLY A 838 17.85 -32.28 12.92
C GLY A 838 19.33 -32.60 12.77
N ASP A 839 19.95 -32.09 11.70
CA ASP A 839 21.26 -32.55 11.25
C ASP A 839 22.46 -31.80 11.88
N SER A 840 22.28 -30.77 12.73
CA SER A 840 23.44 -30.04 13.30
C SER A 840 23.35 -29.29 14.66
N VAL A 841 22.19 -29.09 15.33
CA VAL A 841 22.04 -28.92 16.82
C VAL A 841 20.64 -28.44 17.22
N LEU A 842 20.11 -29.04 18.31
CA LEU A 842 18.87 -28.71 19.03
C LEU A 842 19.25 -28.34 20.48
N LEU A 843 18.78 -27.19 21.00
CA LEU A 843 18.96 -26.79 22.41
C LEU A 843 17.61 -26.44 23.03
N GLY A 844 17.27 -27.12 24.13
CA GLY A 844 16.19 -26.76 25.04
C GLY A 844 16.71 -26.90 26.47
N ASP A 845 16.48 -25.88 27.31
CA ASP A 845 16.86 -25.88 28.73
C ASP A 845 15.62 -26.07 29.59
N ASP A 846 15.64 -27.09 30.44
CA ASP A 846 14.77 -27.23 31.60
C ASP A 846 15.58 -27.90 32.70
N THR A 847 16.24 -27.11 33.55
CA THR A 847 16.84 -27.61 34.78
C THR A 847 16.13 -27.01 36.01
N PRO A 848 15.29 -27.77 36.74
CA PRO A 848 14.84 -27.36 38.07
C PRO A 848 15.91 -27.75 39.11
N ALA A 849 16.24 -26.79 39.97
CA ALA A 849 17.32 -26.85 40.97
C ALA A 849 17.27 -28.10 41.89
N MET A 850 18.45 -28.63 42.25
CA MET A 850 18.64 -29.19 43.60
C MET A 850 20.11 -29.22 44.07
N GLN A 851 20.31 -28.50 45.20
CA GLN A 851 21.39 -28.51 46.21
C GLN A 851 22.80 -28.06 45.86
#